data_AF-A0A970V053-F1
#
_entry.id   AF-A0A970V053-F1
#
_cell.length_a   1.000
_cell.length_b   1.000
_cell.length_c   1.000
_cell.angle_alpha   90.00
_cell.angle_beta   90.00
_cell.angle_gamma   90.00
#
_symmetry.space_group_name_H-M   'P 1'
#
loop_
_entity.id
_entity.type
_entity.pdbx_description
1 polymer ?
#
loop_
_entity_poly.entity_id
_entity_poly.type
_entity_poly.pdbx_seq_one_letter_code
_entity_poly.pdbx_strand_id
1 'polypeptide(L)'
;MATLRGFSLLALSVVLGSAAWPALGASPFRNINNTPFRTRCNGPQGALLAPAEQAGIQPMAAPSVVASQHNAAGLGRAQRALRLLQQMWVKSPRAEVRFPRLMYRMANGQLVLPALASAMQTPTAVGDPDNNLTFEFQGFTAPDQQALAAYLQNAYPKMRQVYGPPAFNQTVTIIQDSSIQAVQGGVYDVSSHQIRIPPLSGNFEEDTFSLCMLVLHAFRGETALFYDVWESGMAGAAATVVQTTSGVSPGYNPVDPGPFYAWSVYEAQNQPALANSTFYPASGFAGMLYFRICMARTVWLKCWAENNDFFRAFNQAYYAAYSSTLPGDVPALKDVGAQVLPQVEGMSWYDWYQRQYILDTSVHGGLKLYTWNAPTVDGVILLVDHYLTSADGDESPRGGTGRLTYWNYDFSLSLYVEPSDTTVTVPASGPGAGEGALFPKFTSIGGPQRITVQLDLNGMRGQYPYPYGVRGDQSGENDFYGAVMEGPSATLDISGAYTKSGLTANRGVFGTSLSGSRLSPSQIVVQVANPQGQMVTRTINVGWDSYVTFLPGGGQAGLTHTWEKQGNGIIMMSLPVEPLQTNAAVVLGIDARKLLLARWDPTAPPDGAYRIWPTTEPFQPGRAYWLKLPADLTVNAEGLLPPPGQDYTVPLSLGWNMVGSPRQTPVLVTDLRVQTGTDETISFAEAINRGLVQRGFYAYTPGTGYQLADTLDPFDGYWLRCLVPGGARLIFPAVSS
;
A
#
# COMPACT_ATOMS: atom_id res chain seq x y z
N MET A 1 64.44 -38.88 -18.84
CA MET A 1 65.70 -38.70 -18.09
C MET A 1 66.44 -37.50 -18.66
N ALA A 2 66.80 -36.56 -17.78
CA ALA A 2 67.62 -35.34 -17.95
C ALA A 2 67.08 -34.24 -18.90
N THR A 3 66.73 -33.01 -18.47
CA THR A 3 67.51 -31.90 -17.83
C THR A 3 68.68 -31.43 -18.72
N LEU A 4 68.96 -30.14 -18.98
CA LEU A 4 68.84 -28.90 -18.21
C LEU A 4 69.25 -27.70 -19.12
N ARG A 5 68.79 -26.48 -18.79
CA ARG A 5 69.28 -25.09 -19.03
C ARG A 5 68.09 -24.20 -19.45
N GLY A 6 67.81 -23.02 -18.90
CA GLY A 6 68.51 -22.14 -17.97
C GLY A 6 67.60 -20.97 -17.52
N PHE A 7 68.11 -20.17 -16.60
CA PHE A 7 67.46 -19.09 -15.83
C PHE A 7 66.80 -17.96 -16.63
N SER A 8 65.73 -17.38 -16.07
CA SER A 8 65.42 -15.94 -16.09
C SER A 8 64.51 -15.56 -14.92
N LEU A 9 64.97 -14.63 -14.08
CA LEU A 9 64.19 -13.92 -13.06
C LEU A 9 63.21 -12.96 -13.75
N LEU A 10 61.95 -12.92 -13.29
CA LEU A 10 61.03 -11.82 -13.58
C LEU A 10 60.41 -11.31 -12.27
N ALA A 11 60.41 -9.99 -12.14
CA ALA A 11 60.14 -9.23 -10.94
C ALA A 11 58.71 -9.43 -10.39
N LEU A 12 58.64 -9.50 -9.06
CA LEU A 12 57.42 -9.55 -8.28
C LEU A 12 56.86 -8.13 -8.12
N SER A 13 55.86 -7.76 -8.91
CA SER A 13 55.06 -6.55 -8.68
C SER A 13 53.99 -6.86 -7.65
N VAL A 14 54.17 -6.39 -6.41
CA VAL A 14 53.12 -6.39 -5.38
C VAL A 14 52.03 -5.41 -5.80
N VAL A 15 50.95 -5.92 -6.38
CA VAL A 15 49.70 -5.17 -6.55
C VAL A 15 48.98 -5.22 -5.20
N LEU A 16 49.07 -4.12 -4.45
CA LEU A 16 48.18 -3.83 -3.33
C LEU A 16 46.74 -3.88 -3.86
N GLY A 17 45.97 -4.87 -3.38
CA GLY A 17 44.57 -5.01 -3.72
C GLY A 17 43.79 -3.81 -3.23
N SER A 18 43.37 -2.94 -4.15
CA SER A 18 42.24 -2.05 -3.95
C SER A 18 41.01 -2.94 -3.77
N ALA A 19 40.39 -2.89 -2.57
CA ALA A 19 39.08 -3.47 -2.36
C ALA A 19 38.10 -2.76 -3.30
N ALA A 20 37.79 -3.41 -4.42
CA ALA A 20 36.78 -2.94 -5.35
C ALA A 20 35.45 -2.88 -4.59
N TRP A 21 34.89 -1.68 -4.50
CA TRP A 21 33.49 -1.50 -4.11
C TRP A 21 32.63 -2.35 -5.05
N PRO A 22 31.66 -3.14 -4.54
CA PRO A 22 30.71 -3.82 -5.41
C PRO A 22 30.01 -2.77 -6.28
N ALA A 23 29.71 -3.15 -7.53
CA ALA A 23 29.10 -2.26 -8.51
C ALA A 23 27.99 -1.40 -7.87
N LEU A 24 28.13 -0.07 -8.01
CA LEU A 24 27.14 0.94 -7.63
C LEU A 24 25.77 0.54 -8.21
N GLY A 25 24.95 -0.16 -7.43
CA GLY A 25 23.66 -0.67 -7.92
C GLY A 25 22.87 -1.52 -6.92
N ALA A 26 23.52 -2.33 -6.09
CA ALA A 26 22.82 -3.12 -5.06
C ALA A 26 22.97 -2.45 -3.68
N SER A 27 21.87 -1.93 -3.12
CA SER A 27 21.84 -1.49 -1.72
C SER A 27 22.23 -2.66 -0.80
N PRO A 28 23.10 -2.47 0.20
CA PRO A 28 23.40 -3.51 1.19
C PRO A 28 22.21 -3.78 2.14
N PHE A 29 21.18 -2.92 2.09
CA PHE A 29 20.02 -3.00 2.96
C PHE A 29 18.89 -3.79 2.31
N ARG A 30 18.22 -4.62 3.12
CA ARG A 30 17.11 -5.48 2.73
C ARG A 30 16.25 -5.84 3.92
N ASN A 31 15.08 -6.42 3.66
CA ASN A 31 14.33 -7.14 4.68
C ASN A 31 15.14 -8.37 5.14
N ILE A 32 15.45 -8.42 6.44
CA ILE A 32 16.02 -9.60 7.12
C ILE A 32 14.91 -10.53 7.64
N ASN A 33 13.70 -9.98 7.84
CA ASN A 33 12.48 -10.74 8.02
C ASN A 33 11.42 -10.13 7.08
N ASN A 34 10.92 -10.93 6.14
CA ASN A 34 9.96 -10.51 5.13
C ASN A 34 8.52 -10.97 5.45
N THR A 35 8.11 -10.86 6.71
CA THR A 35 6.74 -11.20 7.13
C THR A 35 5.79 -10.04 6.83
N PRO A 36 4.64 -10.27 6.16
CA PRO A 36 3.64 -9.23 5.90
C PRO A 36 3.23 -8.44 7.14
N PHE A 37 3.22 -7.10 7.01
CA PHE A 37 2.92 -6.14 8.07
C PHE A 37 3.77 -6.26 9.35
N ARG A 38 4.87 -7.02 9.30
CA ARG A 38 5.73 -7.37 10.44
C ARG A 38 7.20 -7.52 10.02
N THR A 39 7.60 -6.78 8.99
CA THR A 39 8.96 -6.91 8.45
C THR A 39 10.00 -6.36 9.40
N ARG A 40 11.24 -6.83 9.21
CA ARG A 40 12.42 -6.24 9.81
C ARG A 40 13.46 -5.99 8.72
N CYS A 41 14.09 -4.83 8.71
CA CYS A 41 15.21 -4.54 7.82
C CYS A 41 16.48 -4.20 8.59
N ASN A 42 17.62 -4.29 7.91
CA ASN A 42 18.95 -3.99 8.45
C ASN A 42 19.44 -2.56 8.12
N GLY A 43 18.57 -1.69 7.60
CA GLY A 43 18.90 -0.30 7.26
C GLY A 43 17.90 0.32 6.29
N PRO A 44 18.13 1.59 5.89
CA PRO A 44 17.20 2.37 5.08
C PRO A 44 17.00 1.76 3.68
N GLN A 45 15.75 1.49 3.31
CA GLN A 45 15.41 0.76 2.09
C GLN A 45 15.41 1.63 0.81
N GLY A 46 14.92 2.87 0.90
CA GLY A 46 14.81 3.79 -0.25
C GLY A 46 15.71 5.02 -0.16
N ALA A 47 16.73 5.03 0.70
CA ALA A 47 17.66 6.16 0.79
C ALA A 47 18.78 6.10 -0.26
N LEU A 48 19.35 7.27 -0.57
CA LEU A 48 20.57 7.37 -1.39
C LEU A 48 21.78 7.02 -0.54
N LEU A 49 22.73 6.28 -1.10
CA LEU A 49 23.93 5.84 -0.39
C LEU A 49 25.18 6.44 -1.04
N ALA A 50 25.97 7.15 -0.25
CA ALA A 50 27.18 7.82 -0.67
C ALA A 50 28.41 7.31 0.10
N PRO A 51 29.56 7.07 -0.54
CA PRO A 51 30.81 6.85 0.20
C PRO A 51 31.13 8.02 1.13
N ALA A 52 31.50 7.68 2.37
CA ALA A 52 32.16 8.60 3.28
C ALA A 52 33.63 8.78 2.90
N GLU A 53 34.25 9.86 3.37
CA GLU A 53 35.68 10.08 3.21
C GLU A 53 36.47 9.02 3.99
N GLN A 54 37.40 8.34 3.32
CA GLN A 54 38.27 7.32 3.92
C GLN A 54 39.70 7.47 3.39
N ALA A 55 40.70 7.00 4.15
CA ALA A 55 42.09 7.06 3.72
C ALA A 55 42.28 6.38 2.35
N GLY A 56 42.64 7.17 1.33
CA GLY A 56 42.85 6.69 -0.04
C GLY A 56 41.60 6.64 -0.93
N ILE A 57 40.40 6.97 -0.42
CA ILE A 57 39.15 7.03 -1.19
C ILE A 57 38.54 8.42 -1.06
N GLN A 58 38.50 9.15 -2.18
CA GLN A 58 37.78 10.43 -2.23
C GLN A 58 36.27 10.18 -2.16
N PRO A 59 35.53 10.86 -1.28
CA PRO A 59 34.09 10.71 -1.19
C PRO A 59 33.44 11.16 -2.50
N MET A 60 32.39 10.47 -2.92
CA MET A 60 31.57 10.96 -4.03
C MET A 60 30.83 12.22 -3.59
N ALA A 61 30.91 13.26 -4.43
CA ALA A 61 30.15 14.47 -4.25
C ALA A 61 28.64 14.15 -4.31
N ALA A 62 27.84 14.84 -3.50
CA ALA A 62 26.38 14.64 -3.46
C ALA A 62 25.73 14.76 -4.87
N PRO A 63 26.09 15.73 -5.73
CA PRO A 63 25.62 15.77 -7.12
C PRO A 63 25.81 14.47 -7.91
N SER A 64 26.95 13.80 -7.75
CA SER A 64 27.25 12.55 -8.46
C SER A 64 26.42 11.37 -7.96
N VAL A 65 26.13 11.33 -6.66
CA VAL A 65 25.25 10.32 -6.04
C VAL A 65 23.81 10.54 -6.52
N VAL A 66 23.34 11.78 -6.49
CA VAL A 66 22.00 12.16 -6.98
C VAL A 66 21.84 11.84 -8.46
N ALA A 67 22.83 12.16 -9.30
CA ALA A 67 22.80 11.87 -10.72
C ALA A 67 22.74 10.36 -11.04
N SER A 68 23.30 9.51 -10.18
CA SER A 68 23.32 8.05 -10.40
C SER A 68 22.10 7.33 -9.82
N GLN A 69 21.69 7.66 -8.59
CA GLN A 69 20.67 6.94 -7.83
C GLN A 69 19.30 7.63 -7.77
N HIS A 70 19.23 8.90 -8.18
CA HIS A 70 18.01 9.70 -8.16
C HIS A 70 17.83 10.48 -9.47
N ASN A 71 18.15 9.87 -10.60
CA ASN A 71 18.23 10.59 -11.87
C ASN A 71 16.86 11.13 -12.33
N ALA A 72 16.84 12.38 -12.83
CA ALA A 72 15.61 13.06 -13.22
C ALA A 72 14.88 12.39 -14.40
N ALA A 73 15.60 11.72 -15.31
CA ALA A 73 15.02 11.04 -16.45
C ALA A 73 14.12 9.86 -16.03
N GLY A 74 14.55 9.08 -15.04
CA GLY A 74 13.78 7.99 -14.45
C GLY A 74 12.55 8.49 -13.70
N LEU A 75 12.70 9.56 -12.93
CA LEU A 75 11.57 10.24 -12.26
C LEU A 75 10.57 10.84 -13.25
N GLY A 76 11.02 11.20 -14.46
CA GLY A 76 10.17 11.65 -15.56
C GLY A 76 9.05 10.67 -15.90
N ARG A 77 9.23 9.36 -15.65
CA ARG A 77 8.18 8.35 -15.80
C ARG A 77 7.10 8.49 -14.72
N ALA A 78 7.47 8.70 -13.46
CA ALA A 78 6.50 8.91 -12.38
C ALA A 78 5.63 10.17 -12.60
N GLN A 79 6.08 11.13 -13.42
CA GLN A 79 5.26 12.28 -13.83
C GLN A 79 4.17 11.92 -14.84
N ARG A 80 4.23 10.75 -15.50
CA ARG A 80 3.27 10.35 -16.54
C ARG A 80 1.87 10.20 -15.97
N ALA A 81 1.72 9.56 -14.81
CA ALA A 81 0.45 9.47 -14.10
C ALA A 81 -0.14 10.87 -13.88
N LEU A 82 0.63 11.82 -13.33
CA LEU A 82 0.17 13.20 -13.14
C LEU A 82 -0.21 13.88 -14.47
N ARG A 83 0.60 13.73 -15.52
CA ARG A 83 0.30 14.34 -16.84
C ARG A 83 -0.99 13.80 -17.43
N LEU A 84 -1.27 12.50 -17.26
CA LEU A 84 -2.54 11.92 -17.67
C LEU A 84 -3.70 12.55 -16.88
N LEU A 85 -3.56 12.70 -15.56
CA LEU A 85 -4.54 13.40 -14.72
C LEU A 85 -4.77 14.86 -15.14
N GLN A 86 -3.71 15.56 -15.55
CA GLN A 86 -3.79 16.94 -16.06
C GLN A 86 -4.50 17.01 -17.42
N GLN A 87 -4.18 16.09 -18.33
CA GLN A 87 -4.87 15.98 -19.64
C GLN A 87 -6.37 15.70 -19.48
N MET A 88 -6.75 15.05 -18.38
CA MET A 88 -8.13 14.76 -18.01
C MET A 88 -8.80 15.84 -17.17
N TRP A 89 -8.13 16.96 -16.89
CA TRP A 89 -8.65 18.05 -16.06
C TRP A 89 -8.98 17.63 -14.61
N VAL A 90 -8.37 16.54 -14.13
CA VAL A 90 -8.51 16.06 -12.74
C VAL A 90 -7.52 16.77 -11.82
N LYS A 91 -6.38 17.18 -12.37
CA LYS A 91 -5.35 17.98 -11.70
C LYS A 91 -5.04 19.23 -12.51
N SER A 92 -4.74 20.33 -11.81
CA SER A 92 -4.32 21.58 -12.43
C SER A 92 -3.01 21.41 -13.21
N PRO A 93 -2.83 22.15 -14.32
CA PRO A 93 -1.53 22.28 -15.00
C PRO A 93 -0.40 22.79 -14.10
N ARG A 94 -0.72 23.43 -12.97
CA ARG A 94 0.27 23.91 -11.97
C ARG A 94 0.76 22.80 -11.02
N ALA A 95 0.13 21.63 -11.03
CA ALA A 95 0.55 20.50 -10.21
C ALA A 95 1.92 19.97 -10.68
N GLU A 96 2.90 19.93 -9.78
CA GLU A 96 4.26 19.49 -10.10
C GLU A 96 4.72 18.43 -9.10
N VAL A 97 4.90 17.18 -9.54
CA VAL A 97 5.47 16.15 -8.67
C VAL A 97 6.95 16.40 -8.40
N ARG A 98 7.33 16.24 -7.12
CA ARG A 98 8.70 16.36 -6.62
C ARG A 98 8.98 15.23 -5.66
N PHE A 99 10.20 14.69 -5.71
CA PHE A 99 10.56 13.47 -4.98
C PHE A 99 11.75 13.68 -4.03
N PRO A 100 11.62 14.51 -2.96
CA PRO A 100 12.68 14.67 -1.97
C PRO A 100 13.13 13.34 -1.36
N ARG A 101 14.43 13.16 -1.11
CA ARG A 101 14.99 11.91 -0.54
C ARG A 101 16.00 12.15 0.57
N LEU A 102 16.18 11.14 1.41
CA LEU A 102 17.29 11.04 2.36
C LEU A 102 18.54 10.49 1.65
N MET A 103 19.70 10.95 2.09
CA MET A 103 21.00 10.40 1.72
C MET A 103 21.83 10.10 2.96
N TYR A 104 22.48 8.94 2.97
CA TYR A 104 23.39 8.52 4.03
C TYR A 104 24.81 8.37 3.50
N ARG A 105 25.78 8.71 4.36
CA ARG A 105 27.18 8.38 4.13
C ARG A 105 27.49 7.00 4.69
N MET A 106 28.24 6.22 3.92
CA MET A 106 28.62 4.85 4.23
C MET A 106 30.13 4.75 4.42
N ALA A 107 30.56 4.17 5.54
CA ALA A 107 31.96 3.83 5.82
C ALA A 107 32.03 2.36 6.25
N ASN A 108 32.88 1.56 5.60
CA ASN A 108 33.08 0.14 5.94
C ASN A 108 31.77 -0.69 6.00
N GLY A 109 30.82 -0.39 5.11
CA GLY A 109 29.51 -1.06 5.07
C GLY A 109 28.52 -0.64 6.16
N GLN A 110 28.84 0.40 6.95
CA GLN A 110 28.00 0.94 8.01
C GLN A 110 27.59 2.38 7.72
N LEU A 111 26.45 2.79 8.26
CA LEU A 111 25.98 4.19 8.22
C LEU A 111 26.89 5.06 9.10
N VAL A 112 27.25 6.24 8.60
CA VAL A 112 27.99 7.26 9.37
C VAL A 112 26.98 8.17 10.07
N LEU A 113 26.86 8.01 11.39
CA LEU A 113 25.86 8.64 12.24
C LEU A 113 26.53 9.35 13.44
N PRO A 114 27.23 10.48 13.24
CA PRO A 114 27.98 11.17 14.28
C PRO A 114 27.13 11.80 15.39
N ALA A 115 25.97 12.39 15.09
CA ALA A 115 25.11 13.03 16.09
C ALA A 115 24.51 11.99 17.04
N LEU A 116 24.04 10.87 16.51
CA LEU A 116 23.53 9.72 17.26
C LEU A 116 24.65 9.07 18.08
N ALA A 117 25.83 8.87 17.50
CA ALA A 117 26.98 8.32 18.24
C ALA A 117 27.34 9.19 19.45
N SER A 118 27.23 10.51 19.31
CA SER A 118 27.45 11.47 20.40
C SER A 118 26.31 11.44 21.43
N ALA A 119 25.06 11.42 20.96
CA ALA A 119 23.87 11.39 21.80
C ALA A 119 23.79 10.11 22.65
N MET A 120 24.18 8.96 22.13
CA MET A 120 24.19 7.69 22.87
C MET A 120 25.18 7.67 24.05
N GLN A 121 26.09 8.64 24.14
CA GLN A 121 26.98 8.82 25.29
C GLN A 121 26.33 9.66 26.42
N THR A 122 25.18 10.30 26.15
CA THR A 122 24.48 11.21 27.08
C THR A 122 23.03 10.75 27.29
N PRO A 123 22.59 10.41 28.53
CA PRO A 123 21.33 9.70 28.78
C PRO A 123 20.00 10.37 28.34
N THR A 124 20.00 11.61 27.86
CA THR A 124 18.79 12.39 27.53
C THR A 124 18.84 13.15 26.21
N ALA A 125 19.80 12.89 25.33
CA ALA A 125 20.05 13.77 24.18
C ALA A 125 19.06 13.61 23.01
N VAL A 126 18.46 12.43 22.80
CA VAL A 126 17.57 12.17 21.65
C VAL A 126 16.15 12.66 21.93
N GLY A 127 15.70 13.64 21.15
CA GLY A 127 14.33 14.16 21.26
C GLY A 127 14.08 15.04 22.50
N ASP A 128 15.13 15.59 23.09
CA ASP A 128 15.04 16.53 24.20
C ASP A 128 14.10 17.70 23.82
N PRO A 129 13.15 18.13 24.68
CA PRO A 129 12.27 19.27 24.41
C PRO A 129 13.00 20.55 23.97
N ASP A 130 14.22 20.76 24.44
CA ASP A 130 15.06 21.93 24.14
C ASP A 130 15.85 21.79 22.84
N ASN A 131 15.90 20.59 22.24
CA ASN A 131 16.56 20.41 20.94
C ASN A 131 15.96 21.33 19.89
N ASN A 132 16.80 21.93 19.05
CA ASN A 132 16.38 22.89 18.05
C ASN A 132 17.19 22.75 16.75
N LEU A 133 16.55 23.01 15.61
CA LEU A 133 17.25 23.22 14.35
C LEU A 133 17.52 24.72 14.15
N THR A 134 18.74 25.05 13.77
CA THR A 134 19.10 26.36 13.21
C THR A 134 19.43 26.21 11.73
N PHE A 135 19.26 27.27 10.95
CA PHE A 135 19.38 27.20 9.48
C PHE A 135 20.42 28.18 8.96
N GLU A 136 21.32 27.67 8.12
CA GLU A 136 22.27 28.45 7.33
C GLU A 136 21.96 28.29 5.85
N PHE A 137 22.23 29.32 5.04
CA PHE A 137 21.93 29.30 3.60
C PHE A 137 23.20 29.49 2.78
N GLN A 138 23.35 28.72 1.70
CA GLN A 138 24.48 28.80 0.78
C GLN A 138 24.03 28.72 -0.68
N GLY A 139 24.65 29.52 -1.54
CA GLY A 139 24.46 29.46 -3.00
C GLY A 139 23.18 30.12 -3.54
N PHE A 140 22.33 30.71 -2.68
CA PHE A 140 21.12 31.43 -3.08
C PHE A 140 21.40 32.88 -3.46
N THR A 141 20.51 33.46 -4.26
CA THR A 141 20.42 34.92 -4.39
C THR A 141 19.88 35.53 -3.08
N ALA A 142 20.18 36.81 -2.81
CA ALA A 142 19.68 37.47 -1.60
C ALA A 142 18.14 37.47 -1.49
N PRO A 143 17.37 37.72 -2.58
CA PRO A 143 15.90 37.60 -2.54
C PRO A 143 15.40 36.18 -2.20
N ASP A 144 15.98 35.15 -2.82
CA ASP A 144 15.55 33.77 -2.60
C ASP A 144 15.84 33.33 -1.16
N GLN A 145 17.02 33.67 -0.66
CA GLN A 145 17.38 33.42 0.74
C GLN A 145 16.41 34.11 1.70
N GLN A 146 16.07 35.38 1.45
CA GLN A 146 15.13 36.11 2.29
C GLN A 146 13.73 35.47 2.27
N ALA A 147 13.25 35.04 1.10
CA ALA A 147 11.96 34.38 0.96
C ALA A 147 11.92 33.04 1.73
N LEU A 148 12.95 32.20 1.58
CA LEU A 148 13.04 30.92 2.29
C LEU A 148 13.20 31.10 3.81
N ALA A 149 13.99 32.08 4.25
CA ALA A 149 14.14 32.40 5.67
C ALA A 149 12.81 32.89 6.29
N ALA A 150 12.08 33.77 5.59
CA ALA A 150 10.77 34.24 6.02
C ALA A 150 9.74 33.10 6.09
N TYR A 151 9.77 32.18 5.12
CA TYR A 151 8.95 30.96 5.17
C TYR A 151 9.28 30.12 6.41
N LEU A 152 10.55 29.80 6.66
CA LEU A 152 10.96 28.99 7.81
C LEU A 152 10.65 29.66 9.16
N GLN A 153 10.70 30.99 9.25
CA GLN A 153 10.30 31.73 10.44
C GLN A 153 8.85 31.43 10.86
N ASN A 154 7.96 31.21 9.89
CA ASN A 154 6.55 30.86 10.13
C ASN A 154 6.33 29.34 10.23
N ALA A 155 6.97 28.57 9.34
CA ALA A 155 6.77 27.13 9.21
C ALA A 155 7.41 26.35 10.38
N TYR A 156 8.60 26.72 10.82
CA TYR A 156 9.36 25.96 11.81
C TYR A 156 8.67 25.83 13.17
N PRO A 157 8.09 26.91 13.76
CA PRO A 157 7.27 26.77 14.97
C PRO A 157 6.08 25.83 14.77
N LYS A 158 5.47 25.80 13.57
CA LYS A 158 4.38 24.88 13.25
C LYS A 158 4.85 23.45 13.06
N MET A 159 6.02 23.23 12.47
CA MET A 159 6.66 21.91 12.42
C MET A 159 6.89 21.36 13.83
N ARG A 160 7.40 22.17 14.76
CA ARG A 160 7.55 21.76 16.18
C ARG A 160 6.20 21.44 16.83
N GLN A 161 5.18 22.23 16.56
CA GLN A 161 3.83 21.98 17.09
C GLN A 161 3.25 20.64 16.60
N VAL A 162 3.39 20.36 15.29
CA VAL A 162 2.81 19.17 14.64
C VAL A 162 3.65 17.92 14.88
N TYR A 163 4.97 18.03 14.76
CA TYR A 163 5.91 16.90 14.71
C TYR A 163 6.71 16.70 16.01
N GLY A 164 6.66 17.64 16.95
CA GLY A 164 7.45 17.60 18.19
C GLY A 164 8.86 18.18 18.06
N PRO A 165 9.67 18.10 19.11
CA PRO A 165 11.06 18.56 19.07
C PRO A 165 11.90 17.69 18.09
N PRO A 166 12.92 18.27 17.45
CA PRO A 166 13.94 17.50 16.73
C PRO A 166 14.65 16.49 17.62
N ALA A 167 15.11 15.39 17.00
CA ALA A 167 15.92 14.37 17.64
C ALA A 167 17.24 14.93 18.20
N PHE A 168 17.79 15.97 17.57
CA PHE A 168 19.06 16.59 17.99
C PHE A 168 19.01 18.11 17.88
N ASN A 169 19.77 18.78 18.74
CA ASN A 169 20.11 20.19 18.56
C ASN A 169 21.23 20.32 17.52
N GLN A 170 20.93 20.87 16.33
CA GLN A 170 21.88 20.91 15.22
C GLN A 170 21.65 22.08 14.27
N THR A 171 22.72 22.54 13.62
CA THR A 171 22.65 23.47 12.50
C THR A 171 22.48 22.70 11.20
N VAL A 172 21.48 23.07 10.41
CA VAL A 172 21.21 22.52 9.08
C VAL A 172 21.59 23.55 8.01
N THR A 173 22.52 23.19 7.14
CA THR A 173 22.89 24.05 6.01
C THR A 173 22.00 23.74 4.80
N ILE A 174 21.24 24.72 4.35
CA ILE A 174 20.41 24.68 3.14
C ILE A 174 21.23 25.24 1.98
N ILE A 175 21.40 24.45 0.93
CA ILE A 175 22.28 24.73 -0.20
C ILE A 175 21.45 24.73 -1.49
N GLN A 176 21.55 25.80 -2.27
CA GLN A 176 21.07 25.80 -3.65
C GLN A 176 22.05 24.98 -4.51
N ASP A 177 21.55 23.91 -5.12
CA ASP A 177 22.35 23.01 -5.93
C ASP A 177 21.78 22.93 -7.36
N SER A 178 22.40 23.64 -8.29
CA SER A 178 21.97 23.70 -9.69
C SER A 178 22.13 22.38 -10.46
N SER A 179 22.78 21.37 -9.85
CA SER A 179 22.83 20.02 -10.43
C SER A 179 21.55 19.22 -10.15
N ILE A 180 20.75 19.65 -9.18
CA ILE A 180 19.45 19.06 -8.85
C ILE A 180 18.37 19.77 -9.69
N GLN A 181 17.48 18.97 -10.27
CA GLN A 181 16.32 19.43 -11.04
C GLN A 181 15.06 19.49 -10.15
N ALA A 182 14.11 20.36 -10.51
CA ALA A 182 12.86 20.53 -9.76
C ALA A 182 12.14 19.20 -9.44
N VAL A 183 12.05 18.26 -10.40
CA VAL A 183 11.39 16.95 -10.21
C VAL A 183 12.05 16.12 -9.09
N GLN A 184 13.34 16.29 -8.84
CA GLN A 184 14.03 15.58 -7.77
C GLN A 184 13.67 16.12 -6.39
N GLY A 185 13.11 17.33 -6.27
CA GLY A 185 12.65 17.96 -5.03
C GLY A 185 13.75 18.36 -4.03
N GLY A 186 14.91 17.71 -4.08
CA GLY A 186 16.04 17.94 -3.19
C GLY A 186 16.45 16.69 -2.40
N VAL A 187 17.52 16.81 -1.63
CA VAL A 187 18.08 15.72 -0.82
C VAL A 187 18.52 16.25 0.54
N TYR A 188 18.25 15.49 1.59
CA TYR A 188 18.82 15.71 2.91
C TYR A 188 19.94 14.70 3.17
N ASP A 189 21.20 15.17 3.23
CA ASP A 189 22.35 14.39 3.65
C ASP A 189 22.35 14.30 5.19
N VAL A 190 21.93 13.15 5.69
CA VAL A 190 21.71 12.89 7.12
C VAL A 190 23.01 13.05 7.91
N SER A 191 24.11 12.54 7.37
CA SER A 191 25.42 12.48 8.05
C SER A 191 26.13 13.82 8.14
N SER A 192 25.87 14.74 7.20
CA SER A 192 26.48 16.08 7.18
C SER A 192 25.52 17.20 7.54
N HIS A 193 24.25 16.87 7.80
CA HIS A 193 23.16 17.80 8.12
C HIS A 193 22.97 18.89 7.04
N GLN A 194 23.09 18.49 5.77
CA GLN A 194 22.92 19.40 4.63
C GLN A 194 21.64 19.10 3.87
N ILE A 195 20.82 20.12 3.63
CA ILE A 195 19.70 20.07 2.70
C ILE A 195 20.17 20.69 1.38
N ARG A 196 20.04 19.96 0.27
CA ARG A 196 20.32 20.45 -1.07
C ARG A 196 19.02 20.52 -1.85
N ILE A 197 18.69 21.71 -2.37
CA ILE A 197 17.47 21.91 -3.18
C ILE A 197 17.83 22.50 -4.54
N PRO A 198 17.02 22.24 -5.58
CA PRO A 198 17.18 22.90 -6.87
C PRO A 198 16.98 24.43 -6.74
N PRO A 199 17.39 25.22 -7.74
CA PRO A 199 16.94 26.60 -7.86
C PRO A 199 15.41 26.69 -7.79
N LEU A 200 14.88 27.76 -7.17
CA LEU A 200 13.44 27.95 -7.03
C LEU A 200 12.75 27.94 -8.40
N SER A 201 11.66 27.18 -8.53
CA SER A 201 11.04 26.94 -9.84
C SER A 201 10.14 28.09 -10.30
N GLY A 202 9.86 29.04 -9.41
CA GLY A 202 8.79 30.03 -9.57
C GLY A 202 7.43 29.54 -9.05
N ASN A 203 7.32 28.27 -8.66
CA ASN A 203 6.19 27.73 -7.91
C ASN A 203 6.57 27.59 -6.43
N PHE A 204 6.54 28.72 -5.72
CA PHE A 204 7.05 28.81 -4.36
C PHE A 204 6.32 27.90 -3.36
N GLU A 205 5.04 27.60 -3.59
CA GLU A 205 4.24 26.69 -2.77
C GLU A 205 4.80 25.26 -2.82
N GLU A 206 5.18 24.77 -4.00
CA GLU A 206 5.80 23.45 -4.19
C GLU A 206 7.29 23.42 -3.79
N ASP A 207 8.01 24.53 -4.00
CA ASP A 207 9.39 24.71 -3.51
C ASP A 207 9.43 24.59 -1.98
N THR A 208 8.58 25.35 -1.30
CA THR A 208 8.50 25.33 0.17
C THR A 208 7.90 24.05 0.72
N PHE A 209 6.99 23.37 -0.01
CA PHE A 209 6.50 22.04 0.39
C PHE A 209 7.64 21.01 0.39
N SER A 210 8.48 21.02 -0.65
CA SER A 210 9.65 20.14 -0.74
C SER A 210 10.66 20.43 0.38
N LEU A 211 10.93 21.73 0.64
CA LEU A 211 11.77 22.13 1.76
C LEU A 211 11.16 21.72 3.11
N CYS A 212 9.85 21.84 3.29
CA CYS A 212 9.14 21.44 4.51
C CYS A 212 9.40 19.97 4.84
N MET A 213 9.27 19.09 3.84
CA MET A 213 9.57 17.66 3.98
C MET A 213 11.03 17.40 4.35
N LEU A 214 11.98 18.07 3.67
CA LEU A 214 13.41 17.91 3.93
C LEU A 214 13.80 18.38 5.34
N VAL A 215 13.17 19.45 5.83
CA VAL A 215 13.34 19.90 7.21
C VAL A 215 12.74 18.88 8.19
N LEU A 216 11.57 18.31 7.93
CA LEU A 216 10.98 17.26 8.77
C LEU A 216 11.80 15.96 8.77
N HIS A 217 12.51 15.64 7.69
CA HIS A 217 13.54 14.61 7.70
C HIS A 217 14.70 14.97 8.63
N ALA A 218 15.15 16.24 8.61
CA ALA A 218 16.16 16.73 9.56
C ALA A 218 15.69 16.73 11.02
N PHE A 219 14.37 16.79 11.28
CA PHE A 219 13.83 16.62 12.64
C PHE A 219 14.14 15.23 13.19
N ARG A 220 14.05 14.15 12.40
CA ARG A 220 14.48 12.81 12.85
C ARG A 220 15.99 12.62 12.71
N GLY A 221 16.60 13.24 11.69
CA GLY A 221 18.03 13.18 11.45
C GLY A 221 18.52 11.74 11.37
N GLU A 222 19.55 11.43 12.15
CA GLU A 222 20.17 10.11 12.25
C GLU A 222 19.30 9.03 12.92
N THR A 223 18.10 9.40 13.41
CA THR A 223 17.08 8.46 13.92
C THR A 223 15.95 8.20 12.93
N ALA A 224 16.08 8.62 11.67
CA ALA A 224 15.05 8.42 10.65
C ALA A 224 14.65 6.94 10.48
N LEU A 225 13.37 6.71 10.20
CA LEU A 225 12.80 5.38 10.00
C LEU A 225 13.33 4.77 8.69
N PHE A 226 13.47 3.46 8.65
CA PHE A 226 14.15 2.79 7.53
C PHE A 226 13.26 2.47 6.34
N TYR A 227 11.94 2.43 6.52
CA TYR A 227 10.99 2.20 5.44
C TYR A 227 10.42 3.51 4.91
N ASP A 228 10.33 3.66 3.58
CA ASP A 228 9.89 4.91 2.93
C ASP A 228 8.46 5.31 3.33
N VAL A 229 7.57 4.33 3.46
CA VAL A 229 6.19 4.58 3.92
C VAL A 229 6.15 5.18 5.31
N TRP A 230 7.07 4.78 6.19
CA TRP A 230 7.14 5.28 7.55
C TRP A 230 7.81 6.66 7.60
N GLU A 231 8.99 6.80 7.00
CA GLU A 231 9.75 8.06 7.06
C GLU A 231 9.16 9.13 6.15
N SER A 232 9.21 8.92 4.84
CA SER A 232 8.72 9.88 3.82
C SER A 232 7.20 10.01 3.83
N GLY A 233 6.48 8.94 4.18
CA GLY A 233 5.03 9.01 4.36
C GLY A 233 4.64 9.92 5.52
N MET A 234 5.20 9.72 6.72
CA MET A 234 4.87 10.55 7.89
C MET A 234 5.35 11.99 7.71
N ALA A 235 6.58 12.20 7.24
CA ALA A 235 7.12 13.54 6.99
C ALA A 235 6.29 14.29 5.93
N GLY A 236 5.87 13.60 4.86
CA GLY A 236 5.01 14.18 3.83
C GLY A 236 3.61 14.52 4.35
N ALA A 237 3.01 13.68 5.19
CA ALA A 237 1.73 13.96 5.82
C ALA A 237 1.80 15.15 6.79
N ALA A 238 2.82 15.19 7.64
CA ALA A 238 3.06 16.31 8.55
C ALA A 238 3.35 17.61 7.77
N ALA A 239 4.10 17.55 6.65
CA ALA A 239 4.33 18.70 5.78
C ALA A 239 3.02 19.25 5.22
N THR A 240 2.07 18.40 4.82
CA THR A 240 0.74 18.81 4.38
C THR A 240 -0.03 19.54 5.49
N VAL A 241 0.00 19.03 6.74
CA VAL A 241 -0.64 19.70 7.88
C VAL A 241 0.00 21.06 8.17
N VAL A 242 1.34 21.14 8.14
CA VAL A 242 2.07 22.39 8.35
C VAL A 242 1.75 23.42 7.26
N GLN A 243 1.77 23.01 5.99
CA GLN A 243 1.54 23.92 4.86
C GLN A 243 0.10 24.43 4.78
N THR A 244 -0.87 23.63 5.22
CA THR A 244 -2.28 24.04 5.31
C THR A 244 -2.60 24.90 6.53
N THR A 245 -1.65 25.04 7.47
CA THR A 245 -1.83 25.90 8.63
C THR A 245 -1.76 27.37 8.24
N SER A 246 -2.71 28.16 8.73
CA SER A 246 -2.77 29.60 8.47
C SER A 246 -1.45 30.31 8.79
N GLY A 247 -1.00 31.16 7.86
CA GLY A 247 0.23 31.94 7.96
C GLY A 247 1.50 31.25 7.49
N VAL A 248 1.46 29.95 7.14
CA VAL A 248 2.65 29.21 6.67
C VAL A 248 2.87 29.37 5.17
N SER A 249 1.92 28.90 4.35
CA SER A 249 1.97 29.05 2.88
C SER A 249 0.60 29.48 2.36
N PRO A 250 0.32 30.80 2.35
CA PRO A 250 -0.94 31.33 1.83
C PRO A 250 -1.13 30.94 0.36
N GLY A 251 -2.23 30.25 0.05
CA GLY A 251 -2.50 29.76 -1.31
C GLY A 251 -2.24 28.27 -1.50
N TYR A 252 -1.49 27.62 -0.58
CA TYR A 252 -1.28 26.18 -0.64
C TYR A 252 -2.60 25.43 -0.51
N ASN A 253 -2.91 24.64 -1.54
CA ASN A 253 -4.07 23.76 -1.56
C ASN A 253 -3.59 22.31 -1.75
N PRO A 254 -3.77 21.44 -0.73
CA PRO A 254 -3.32 20.06 -0.82
C PRO A 254 -4.09 19.28 -1.89
N VAL A 255 -5.32 19.68 -2.21
CA VAL A 255 -6.17 19.00 -3.19
C VAL A 255 -5.70 19.30 -4.61
N ASP A 256 -5.46 20.57 -4.92
CA ASP A 256 -5.05 21.04 -6.24
C ASP A 256 -4.46 22.47 -6.14
N PRO A 257 -3.19 22.72 -6.50
CA PRO A 257 -2.32 21.88 -7.34
C PRO A 257 -1.62 20.71 -6.64
N GLY A 258 -1.83 20.47 -5.34
CA GLY A 258 -1.13 19.42 -4.58
C GLY A 258 -1.10 18.06 -5.32
N PRO A 259 0.07 17.61 -5.81
CA PRO A 259 0.13 16.51 -6.76
C PRO A 259 -0.09 15.15 -6.10
N PHE A 260 0.21 15.01 -4.80
CA PHE A 260 0.21 13.73 -4.09
C PHE A 260 -1.02 13.51 -3.20
N TYR A 261 -2.16 14.11 -3.55
CA TYR A 261 -3.39 13.97 -2.76
C TYR A 261 -4.31 12.89 -3.31
N ALA A 262 -4.54 11.84 -2.51
CA ALA A 262 -5.42 10.74 -2.85
C ALA A 262 -6.44 10.40 -1.74
N TRP A 263 -6.58 11.25 -0.72
CA TRP A 263 -7.50 10.98 0.41
C TRP A 263 -8.94 10.80 -0.04
N SER A 264 -9.38 11.60 -1.01
CA SER A 264 -10.74 11.51 -1.56
C SER A 264 -11.08 10.17 -2.22
N VAL A 265 -10.06 9.42 -2.64
CA VAL A 265 -10.21 8.12 -3.33
C VAL A 265 -9.51 6.97 -2.60
N TYR A 266 -9.01 7.20 -1.38
CA TYR A 266 -8.11 6.26 -0.70
C TYR A 266 -8.67 4.84 -0.63
N GLU A 267 -9.96 4.68 -0.30
CA GLU A 267 -10.58 3.36 -0.21
C GLU A 267 -10.58 2.60 -1.52
N ALA A 268 -10.79 3.29 -2.65
CA ALA A 268 -10.73 2.69 -3.98
C ALA A 268 -9.30 2.26 -4.35
N GLN A 269 -8.31 2.98 -3.82
CA GLN A 269 -6.90 2.81 -4.15
C GLN A 269 -6.15 1.87 -3.22
N ASN A 270 -6.72 1.52 -2.06
CA ASN A 270 -6.06 0.68 -1.07
C ASN A 270 -6.03 -0.79 -1.51
N GLN A 271 -5.03 -1.13 -2.34
CA GLN A 271 -4.89 -2.42 -3.00
C GLN A 271 -3.60 -3.13 -2.54
N PRO A 272 -3.58 -4.49 -2.47
CA PRO A 272 -2.39 -5.26 -2.09
C PRO A 272 -1.13 -4.96 -2.91
N ALA A 273 -1.29 -4.55 -4.17
CA ALA A 273 -0.18 -4.19 -5.04
C ALA A 273 0.62 -2.97 -4.56
N LEU A 274 0.13 -2.21 -3.58
CA LEU A 274 0.91 -1.11 -2.98
C LEU A 274 2.13 -1.61 -2.20
N ALA A 275 2.08 -2.83 -1.65
CA ALA A 275 3.08 -3.38 -0.75
C ALA A 275 4.45 -3.58 -1.43
N ASN A 276 5.51 -3.02 -0.83
CA ASN A 276 6.91 -3.30 -1.13
C ASN A 276 7.80 -2.73 -0.01
N SER A 277 9.06 -3.15 0.08
CA SER A 277 10.03 -2.63 1.06
C SER A 277 10.52 -1.21 0.74
N THR A 278 10.42 -0.78 -0.52
CA THR A 278 10.91 0.52 -1.00
C THR A 278 10.00 1.10 -2.08
N PHE A 279 10.00 2.42 -2.22
CA PHE A 279 9.37 3.12 -3.33
C PHE A 279 10.30 3.21 -4.55
N TYR A 280 11.58 2.92 -4.37
CA TYR A 280 12.64 3.07 -5.37
C TYR A 280 13.30 1.72 -5.66
N PRO A 281 12.68 0.87 -6.50
CA PRO A 281 13.25 -0.43 -6.87
C PRO A 281 14.57 -0.24 -7.63
N ALA A 282 15.47 -1.23 -7.51
CA ALA A 282 16.82 -1.17 -8.06
C ALA A 282 16.85 -1.01 -9.59
N SER A 283 15.84 -1.53 -10.29
CA SER A 283 15.64 -1.36 -11.72
C SER A 283 15.40 0.10 -12.16
N GLY A 284 15.04 0.98 -11.23
CA GLY A 284 14.56 2.33 -11.51
C GLY A 284 13.14 2.39 -12.05
N PHE A 285 12.36 1.30 -11.95
CA PHE A 285 10.94 1.32 -12.29
C PHE A 285 10.18 2.29 -11.38
N ALA A 286 9.49 3.26 -11.98
CA ALA A 286 8.87 4.38 -11.24
C ALA A 286 7.34 4.48 -11.42
N GLY A 287 6.69 3.49 -12.04
CA GLY A 287 5.23 3.53 -12.28
C GLY A 287 4.42 3.61 -10.99
N MET A 288 4.81 2.83 -9.98
CA MET A 288 4.17 2.82 -8.66
C MET A 288 4.59 3.98 -7.75
N LEU A 289 5.63 4.75 -8.08
CA LEU A 289 6.21 5.75 -7.19
C LEU A 289 5.20 6.84 -6.82
N TYR A 290 4.47 7.35 -7.81
CA TYR A 290 3.44 8.37 -7.59
C TYR A 290 2.35 7.86 -6.64
N PHE A 291 1.78 6.68 -6.92
CA PHE A 291 0.68 6.12 -6.13
C PHE A 291 1.11 5.75 -4.71
N ARG A 292 2.28 5.13 -4.53
CA ARG A 292 2.79 4.78 -3.19
C ARG A 292 2.97 6.03 -2.32
N ILE A 293 3.49 7.13 -2.86
CA ILE A 293 3.64 8.39 -2.12
C ILE A 293 2.27 8.98 -1.75
N CYS A 294 1.31 9.02 -2.69
CA CYS A 294 -0.04 9.50 -2.41
C CYS A 294 -0.71 8.71 -1.27
N MET A 295 -0.64 7.39 -1.34
CA MET A 295 -1.24 6.48 -0.38
C MET A 295 -0.53 6.53 0.97
N ALA A 296 0.80 6.63 0.98
CA ALA A 296 1.62 6.69 2.19
C ALA A 296 1.33 7.97 2.99
N ARG A 297 1.23 9.12 2.32
CA ARG A 297 0.87 10.37 3.01
C ARG A 297 -0.55 10.31 3.56
N THR A 298 -1.48 9.80 2.76
CA THR A 298 -2.90 9.72 3.14
C THR A 298 -3.12 8.84 4.36
N VAL A 299 -2.47 7.68 4.45
CA VAL A 299 -2.67 6.77 5.60
C VAL A 299 -2.27 7.42 6.92
N TRP A 300 -1.20 8.23 6.94
CA TRP A 300 -0.81 8.95 8.15
C TRP A 300 -1.66 10.19 8.42
N LEU A 301 -2.17 10.84 7.37
CA LEU A 301 -3.16 11.91 7.52
C LEU A 301 -4.46 11.39 8.16
N LYS A 302 -4.86 10.13 7.89
CA LYS A 302 -5.98 9.49 8.61
C LYS A 302 -5.72 9.33 10.10
N CYS A 303 -4.50 8.98 10.51
CA CYS A 303 -4.13 8.95 11.93
C CYS A 303 -4.18 10.36 12.56
N TRP A 304 -3.77 11.38 11.82
CA TRP A 304 -3.84 12.77 12.27
C TRP A 304 -5.30 13.27 12.39
N ALA A 305 -6.18 12.91 11.47
CA ALA A 305 -7.61 13.22 11.58
C ALA A 305 -8.29 12.53 12.77
N GLU A 306 -7.79 11.36 13.18
CA GLU A 306 -8.24 10.69 14.41
C GLU A 306 -7.74 11.44 15.66
N ASN A 307 -6.49 11.88 15.64
CA ASN A 307 -5.87 12.65 16.72
C ASN A 307 -4.82 13.63 16.18
N ASN A 308 -5.10 14.94 16.29
CA ASN A 308 -4.24 16.01 15.77
C ASN A 308 -2.83 16.03 16.38
N ASP A 309 -2.62 15.38 17.52
CA ASP A 309 -1.32 15.27 18.20
C ASP A 309 -0.53 14.01 17.80
N PHE A 310 -1.07 13.15 16.92
CA PHE A 310 -0.51 11.85 16.57
C PHE A 310 0.98 11.91 16.21
N PHE A 311 1.40 12.79 15.30
CA PHE A 311 2.79 12.85 14.86
C PHE A 311 3.75 13.22 16.00
N ARG A 312 3.41 14.26 16.77
CA ARG A 312 4.20 14.69 17.94
C ARG A 312 4.29 13.59 18.99
N ALA A 313 3.16 12.97 19.33
CA ALA A 313 3.11 11.91 20.34
C ALA A 313 3.84 10.63 19.87
N PHE A 314 3.73 10.27 18.59
CA PHE A 314 4.47 9.17 18.00
C PHE A 314 5.98 9.42 18.07
N ASN A 315 6.45 10.59 17.65
CA ASN A 315 7.88 10.91 17.69
C ASN A 315 8.43 10.92 19.12
N GLN A 316 7.67 11.48 20.08
CA GLN A 316 8.05 11.44 21.49
C GLN A 316 8.19 10.00 22.01
N ALA A 317 7.21 9.13 21.74
CA ALA A 317 7.26 7.73 22.16
C ALA A 317 8.37 6.96 21.42
N TYR A 318 8.59 7.24 20.15
CA TYR A 318 9.66 6.68 19.34
C TYR A 318 11.06 7.03 19.88
N TYR A 319 11.30 8.30 20.22
CA TYR A 319 12.57 8.73 20.81
C TYR A 319 12.79 8.12 22.21
N ALA A 320 11.73 8.06 23.03
CA ALA A 320 11.82 7.43 24.35
C ALA A 320 12.13 5.91 24.27
N ALA A 321 11.66 5.23 23.23
CA ALA A 321 11.91 3.81 22.99
C ALA A 321 13.14 3.53 22.12
N TYR A 322 13.89 4.56 21.72
CA TYR A 322 14.87 4.44 20.65
C TYR A 322 15.95 3.40 20.95
N SER A 323 16.20 2.55 19.94
CA SER A 323 17.34 1.66 19.86
C SER A 323 17.81 1.57 18.42
N SER A 324 19.04 1.14 18.16
CA SER A 324 19.59 1.07 16.80
C SER A 324 18.83 0.14 15.85
N THR A 325 18.02 -0.79 16.38
CA THR A 325 17.19 -1.70 15.59
C THR A 325 15.76 -1.21 15.39
N LEU A 326 15.26 -0.32 16.27
CA LEU A 326 13.88 0.16 16.22
C LEU A 326 13.48 0.79 14.86
N PRO A 327 14.32 1.61 14.18
CA PRO A 327 13.93 2.25 12.91
C PRO A 327 13.51 1.28 11.81
N GLY A 328 13.96 0.02 11.90
CA GLY A 328 13.66 -1.05 10.94
C GLY A 328 12.79 -2.19 11.49
N ASP A 329 12.28 -2.11 12.72
CA ASP A 329 11.46 -3.17 13.34
C ASP A 329 9.97 -2.81 13.34
N VAL A 330 9.26 -3.15 12.26
CA VAL A 330 7.83 -2.80 12.08
C VAL A 330 6.95 -3.29 13.23
N PRO A 331 7.10 -4.52 13.77
CA PRO A 331 6.41 -4.92 15.00
C PRO A 331 6.57 -3.92 16.16
N ALA A 332 7.79 -3.50 16.46
CA ALA A 332 8.04 -2.56 17.55
C ALA A 332 7.51 -1.14 17.22
N LEU A 333 7.62 -0.69 15.97
CA LEU A 333 7.03 0.58 15.53
C LEU A 333 5.50 0.56 15.62
N LYS A 334 4.86 -0.57 15.34
CA LYS A 334 3.42 -0.75 15.54
C LYS A 334 3.04 -0.69 17.01
N ASP A 335 3.86 -1.21 17.92
CA ASP A 335 3.60 -1.12 19.36
C ASP A 335 3.71 0.33 19.85
N VAL A 336 4.68 1.11 19.35
CA VAL A 336 4.76 2.56 19.58
C VAL A 336 3.50 3.27 19.07
N GLY A 337 3.05 2.94 17.86
CA GLY A 337 1.81 3.49 17.29
C GLY A 337 0.57 3.14 18.11
N ALA A 338 0.43 1.89 18.53
CA ALA A 338 -0.70 1.40 19.33
C ALA A 338 -0.77 2.07 20.72
N GLN A 339 0.38 2.41 21.30
CA GLN A 339 0.45 3.14 22.58
C GLN A 339 -0.11 4.57 22.44
N VAL A 340 0.16 5.23 21.30
CA VAL A 340 -0.22 6.62 21.06
C VAL A 340 -1.64 6.74 20.51
N LEU A 341 -2.05 5.82 19.65
CA LEU A 341 -3.33 5.84 18.95
C LEU A 341 -3.93 4.42 18.93
N PRO A 342 -4.59 4.00 20.02
CA PRO A 342 -5.03 2.60 20.19
C PRO A 342 -6.16 2.19 19.24
N GLN A 343 -6.90 3.17 18.70
CA GLN A 343 -7.97 2.95 17.73
C GLN A 343 -7.90 3.97 16.60
N VAL A 344 -8.28 3.54 15.39
CA VAL A 344 -8.40 4.39 14.19
C VAL A 344 -9.60 3.93 13.39
N GLU A 345 -10.46 4.85 12.96
CA GLU A 345 -11.67 4.53 12.19
C GLU A 345 -12.55 3.47 12.90
N GLY A 346 -12.64 3.55 14.23
CA GLY A 346 -13.43 2.64 15.06
C GLY A 346 -12.89 1.21 15.19
N MET A 347 -11.70 0.94 14.66
CA MET A 347 -11.01 -0.36 14.74
C MET A 347 -9.82 -0.29 15.70
N SER A 348 -9.38 -1.44 16.23
CA SER A 348 -8.10 -1.50 16.93
C SER A 348 -6.96 -1.06 16.00
N TRP A 349 -5.91 -0.42 16.54
CA TRP A 349 -4.74 0.00 15.78
C TRP A 349 -4.18 -1.13 14.90
N TYR A 350 -4.07 -2.34 15.45
CA TYR A 350 -3.49 -3.47 14.73
C TYR A 350 -4.38 -3.95 13.57
N ASP A 351 -5.69 -3.99 13.76
CA ASP A 351 -6.64 -4.35 12.72
C ASP A 351 -6.69 -3.30 11.62
N TRP A 352 -6.76 -2.02 12.01
CA TRP A 352 -6.74 -0.92 11.07
C TRP A 352 -5.45 -0.93 10.24
N TYR A 353 -4.28 -1.06 10.87
CA TYR A 353 -2.97 -1.09 10.22
C TYR A 353 -2.89 -2.23 9.18
N GLN A 354 -3.37 -3.43 9.52
CA GLN A 354 -3.34 -4.58 8.60
C GLN A 354 -4.29 -4.45 7.40
N ARG A 355 -5.21 -3.50 7.44
CA ARG A 355 -6.08 -3.17 6.30
C ARG A 355 -5.49 -2.11 5.39
N GLN A 356 -4.40 -1.44 5.77
CA GLN A 356 -3.76 -0.40 4.94
C GLN A 356 -2.60 -1.01 4.15
N TYR A 357 -2.83 -1.45 2.92
CA TYR A 357 -1.82 -2.22 2.15
C TYR A 357 -0.53 -1.45 1.86
N ILE A 358 -0.58 -0.11 1.84
CA ILE A 358 0.63 0.70 1.73
C ILE A 358 1.57 0.56 2.94
N LEU A 359 1.05 0.20 4.12
CA LEU A 359 1.82 -0.03 5.34
C LEU A 359 2.45 -1.43 5.39
N ASP A 360 2.16 -2.30 4.41
CA ASP A 360 2.85 -3.57 4.25
C ASP A 360 4.19 -3.38 3.54
N THR A 361 5.25 -3.36 4.32
CA THR A 361 6.64 -3.19 3.89
C THR A 361 7.30 -4.51 3.47
N SER A 362 6.52 -5.60 3.34
CA SER A 362 7.02 -6.87 2.84
C SER A 362 7.05 -6.94 1.32
N VAL A 363 7.99 -7.73 0.82
CA VAL A 363 8.12 -8.07 -0.60
C VAL A 363 7.19 -9.23 -0.90
N HIS A 364 6.24 -9.01 -1.80
CA HIS A 364 5.40 -10.06 -2.35
C HIS A 364 5.83 -10.33 -3.79
N GLY A 365 6.56 -11.41 -4.04
CA GLY A 365 6.98 -11.77 -5.40
C GLY A 365 5.81 -12.04 -6.35
N GLY A 366 6.07 -11.98 -7.65
CA GLY A 366 5.12 -12.36 -8.71
C GLY A 366 4.50 -11.18 -9.45
N LEU A 367 3.58 -11.50 -10.36
CA LEU A 367 2.89 -10.50 -11.19
C LEU A 367 1.94 -9.66 -10.33
N LYS A 368 1.89 -8.37 -10.64
CA LYS A 368 1.06 -7.37 -9.96
C LYS A 368 0.18 -6.64 -10.94
N LEU A 369 -1.01 -6.32 -10.46
CA LEU A 369 -1.98 -5.44 -11.09
C LEU A 369 -2.40 -4.42 -10.06
N TYR A 370 -2.13 -3.15 -10.34
CA TYR A 370 -2.69 -2.03 -9.59
C TYR A 370 -3.56 -1.23 -10.56
N THR A 371 -4.72 -0.78 -10.11
CA THR A 371 -5.59 0.05 -10.96
C THR A 371 -6.07 1.27 -10.20
N TRP A 372 -5.64 2.43 -10.64
CA TRP A 372 -6.19 3.68 -10.18
C TRP A 372 -7.53 3.95 -10.87
N ASN A 373 -8.60 3.68 -10.14
CA ASN A 373 -9.97 4.01 -10.53
C ASN A 373 -10.44 5.32 -9.87
N ALA A 374 -10.76 6.34 -10.67
CA ALA A 374 -11.34 7.58 -10.16
C ALA A 374 -12.68 7.92 -10.81
N PRO A 375 -13.68 8.28 -10.01
CA PRO A 375 -15.00 8.63 -10.50
C PRO A 375 -15.00 10.00 -11.20
N THR A 376 -15.51 10.05 -12.44
CA THR A 376 -15.93 11.31 -13.09
C THR A 376 -17.46 11.41 -13.05
N VAL A 377 -18.02 12.50 -13.60
CA VAL A 377 -19.48 12.71 -13.63
C VAL A 377 -20.20 11.60 -14.42
N ASP A 378 -19.63 11.20 -15.56
CA ASP A 378 -20.25 10.32 -16.57
C ASP A 378 -19.43 9.06 -16.88
N GLY A 379 -18.30 8.84 -16.21
CA GLY A 379 -17.36 7.78 -16.56
C GLY A 379 -16.41 7.43 -15.42
N VAL A 380 -15.51 6.50 -15.68
CA VAL A 380 -14.45 6.14 -14.73
C VAL A 380 -13.11 6.27 -15.40
N ILE A 381 -12.17 6.90 -14.73
CA ILE A 381 -10.78 6.90 -15.16
C ILE A 381 -10.13 5.64 -14.63
N LEU A 382 -9.49 4.87 -15.51
CA LEU A 382 -8.72 3.68 -15.15
C LEU A 382 -7.27 3.88 -15.60
N LEU A 383 -6.35 4.04 -14.66
CA LEU A 383 -4.92 3.92 -14.91
C LEU A 383 -4.45 2.57 -14.39
N VAL A 384 -3.83 1.76 -15.24
CA VAL A 384 -3.49 0.37 -14.95
C VAL A 384 -1.97 0.22 -14.91
N ASP A 385 -1.43 -0.18 -13.77
CA ASP A 385 -0.03 -0.55 -13.61
C ASP A 385 0.10 -2.07 -13.57
N HIS A 386 0.86 -2.61 -14.52
CA HIS A 386 1.19 -4.02 -14.62
C HIS A 386 2.69 -4.23 -14.59
N TYR A 387 3.16 -4.99 -13.59
CA TYR A 387 4.58 -5.20 -13.34
C TYR A 387 4.82 -6.54 -12.64
N LEU A 388 6.09 -6.95 -12.57
CA LEU A 388 6.56 -8.11 -11.83
C LEU A 388 7.43 -7.63 -10.68
N THR A 389 7.16 -8.12 -9.47
CA THR A 389 8.04 -7.97 -8.31
C THR A 389 8.90 -9.23 -8.16
N SER A 390 10.23 -9.07 -8.06
CA SER A 390 11.16 -10.16 -7.81
C SER A 390 11.16 -10.58 -6.34
N ALA A 391 11.84 -11.68 -6.01
CA ALA A 391 11.97 -12.13 -4.63
C ALA A 391 12.73 -11.13 -3.74
N ASP A 392 13.59 -10.29 -4.33
CA ASP A 392 14.37 -9.27 -3.63
C ASP A 392 13.65 -7.91 -3.56
N GLY A 393 12.43 -7.79 -4.10
CA GLY A 393 11.63 -6.57 -4.08
C GLY A 393 11.87 -5.63 -5.26
N ASP A 394 12.75 -5.99 -6.20
CA ASP A 394 12.93 -5.25 -7.43
C ASP A 394 11.72 -5.39 -8.35
N GLU A 395 11.40 -4.37 -9.12
CA GLU A 395 10.18 -4.30 -9.93
C GLU A 395 10.50 -4.05 -11.39
N SER A 396 9.81 -4.72 -12.30
CA SER A 396 9.97 -4.48 -13.74
C SER A 396 8.63 -4.45 -14.46
N PRO A 397 8.45 -3.54 -15.43
CA PRO A 397 7.18 -3.38 -16.13
C PRO A 397 6.82 -4.62 -16.95
N ARG A 398 5.52 -4.89 -17.09
CA ARG A 398 4.99 -5.98 -17.90
C ARG A 398 3.93 -5.45 -18.86
N GLY A 399 4.00 -5.90 -20.11
CA GLY A 399 2.97 -5.59 -21.11
C GLY A 399 1.86 -6.63 -21.11
N GLY A 400 0.78 -6.30 -21.80
CA GLY A 400 -0.36 -7.20 -22.00
C GLY A 400 -1.58 -6.44 -22.51
N THR A 401 -2.59 -7.19 -22.95
CA THR A 401 -3.90 -6.63 -23.27
C THR A 401 -4.89 -7.17 -22.27
N GLY A 402 -5.49 -6.26 -21.51
CA GLY A 402 -6.53 -6.58 -20.54
C GLY A 402 -7.92 -6.43 -21.14
N ARG A 403 -8.85 -7.29 -20.73
CA ARG A 403 -10.27 -7.17 -21.06
C ARG A 403 -11.02 -6.59 -19.85
N LEU A 404 -11.83 -5.58 -20.12
CA LEU A 404 -12.72 -4.95 -19.15
C LEU A 404 -14.13 -5.49 -19.32
N THR A 405 -14.84 -5.67 -18.22
CA THR A 405 -16.27 -5.98 -18.19
C THR A 405 -16.91 -5.13 -17.12
N TYR A 406 -18.01 -4.46 -17.46
CA TYR A 406 -18.67 -3.51 -16.58
C TYR A 406 -19.98 -4.14 -16.13
N TRP A 407 -20.05 -4.57 -14.88
CA TRP A 407 -21.25 -5.20 -14.34
C TRP A 407 -22.16 -4.14 -13.72
N ASN A 408 -23.46 -4.28 -13.94
CA ASN A 408 -24.46 -3.51 -13.23
C ASN A 408 -24.52 -3.89 -11.74
N TYR A 409 -25.31 -3.14 -10.97
CA TYR A 409 -25.33 -3.22 -9.51
C TYR A 409 -25.63 -4.61 -8.93
N ASP A 410 -26.33 -5.49 -9.66
CA ASP A 410 -26.64 -6.86 -9.25
C ASP A 410 -25.90 -7.94 -10.07
N PHE A 411 -25.01 -7.53 -10.99
CA PHE A 411 -24.30 -8.37 -11.95
C PHE A 411 -25.19 -9.18 -12.91
N SER A 412 -26.48 -8.85 -13.02
CA SER A 412 -27.37 -9.52 -13.99
C SER A 412 -27.03 -9.16 -15.44
N LEU A 413 -26.37 -8.01 -15.69
CA LEU A 413 -26.08 -7.50 -17.01
C LEU A 413 -24.67 -6.92 -17.10
N SER A 414 -23.99 -7.20 -18.22
CA SER A 414 -22.85 -6.40 -18.65
C SER A 414 -23.35 -5.10 -19.29
N LEU A 415 -22.83 -3.98 -18.83
CA LEU A 415 -23.17 -2.65 -19.28
C LEU A 415 -22.41 -2.28 -20.57
N TYR A 416 -23.07 -1.49 -21.40
CA TYR A 416 -22.45 -0.84 -22.54
C TYR A 416 -21.63 0.38 -22.09
N VAL A 417 -20.50 0.61 -22.75
CA VAL A 417 -19.61 1.75 -22.53
C VAL A 417 -19.21 2.40 -23.84
N GLU A 418 -18.88 3.69 -23.76
CA GLU A 418 -18.29 4.47 -24.86
C GLU A 418 -16.87 4.92 -24.49
N PRO A 419 -15.86 4.71 -25.36
CA PRO A 419 -15.95 3.93 -26.60
C PRO A 419 -16.27 2.45 -26.32
N SER A 420 -16.84 1.75 -27.30
CA SER A 420 -17.20 0.33 -27.17
C SER A 420 -16.00 -0.61 -27.02
N ASP A 421 -14.78 -0.07 -27.14
CA ASP A 421 -13.57 -0.81 -26.86
C ASP A 421 -13.47 -1.07 -25.35
N THR A 422 -13.52 -2.35 -25.01
CA THR A 422 -13.40 -2.85 -23.63
C THR A 422 -12.01 -3.41 -23.38
N THR A 423 -11.01 -3.04 -24.19
CA THR A 423 -9.64 -3.50 -24.01
C THR A 423 -8.74 -2.37 -23.50
N VAL A 424 -7.84 -2.72 -22.58
CA VAL A 424 -6.76 -1.84 -22.13
C VAL A 424 -5.44 -2.43 -22.56
N THR A 425 -4.68 -1.69 -23.38
CA THR A 425 -3.35 -2.12 -23.81
C THR A 425 -2.30 -1.54 -22.88
N VAL A 426 -1.50 -2.42 -22.28
CA VAL A 426 -0.34 -2.07 -21.47
C VAL A 426 0.93 -2.35 -22.29
N PRO A 427 1.74 -1.34 -22.64
CA PRO A 427 2.93 -1.56 -23.45
C PRO A 427 4.02 -2.25 -22.63
N ALA A 428 4.80 -3.13 -23.26
CA ALA A 428 5.90 -3.84 -22.59
C ALA A 428 7.22 -3.03 -22.53
N SER A 429 7.35 -1.98 -23.34
CA SER A 429 8.59 -1.21 -23.49
C SER A 429 8.31 0.27 -23.77
N GLY A 430 9.38 1.07 -23.76
CA GLY A 430 9.30 2.51 -23.98
C GLY A 430 8.90 3.31 -22.73
N PRO A 431 8.58 4.60 -22.90
CA PRO A 431 8.30 5.51 -21.79
C PRO A 431 7.06 5.14 -20.96
N GLY A 432 6.05 4.49 -21.56
CA GLY A 432 4.83 4.03 -20.88
C GLY A 432 4.84 2.57 -20.46
N ALA A 433 6.00 1.90 -20.50
CA ALA A 433 6.09 0.47 -20.20
C ALA A 433 5.45 0.13 -18.85
N GLY A 434 4.53 -0.84 -18.83
CA GLY A 434 3.81 -1.27 -17.64
C GLY A 434 2.58 -0.42 -17.30
N GLU A 435 2.30 0.67 -18.02
CA GLU A 435 1.20 1.59 -17.72
C GLU A 435 0.18 1.66 -18.87
N GLY A 436 -1.05 1.20 -18.63
CA GLY A 436 -2.21 1.36 -19.50
C GLY A 436 -3.18 2.43 -18.98
N ALA A 437 -4.03 2.95 -19.86
CA ALA A 437 -5.11 3.85 -19.45
C ALA A 437 -6.37 3.65 -20.30
N LEU A 438 -7.53 3.77 -19.67
CA LEU A 438 -8.83 3.79 -20.35
C LEU A 438 -9.80 4.72 -19.61
N PHE A 439 -10.70 5.34 -20.36
CA PHE A 439 -11.68 6.31 -19.85
C PHE A 439 -13.09 5.98 -20.36
N PRO A 440 -13.66 4.83 -19.97
CA PRO A 440 -15.02 4.48 -20.34
C PRO A 440 -16.03 5.49 -19.78
N LYS A 441 -16.96 5.89 -20.65
CA LYS A 441 -18.16 6.64 -20.31
C LYS A 441 -19.37 5.72 -20.37
N PHE A 442 -20.35 5.97 -19.51
CA PHE A 442 -21.57 5.18 -19.47
C PHE A 442 -22.72 5.98 -20.07
N THR A 443 -23.34 5.42 -21.11
CA THR A 443 -24.52 6.01 -21.76
C THR A 443 -25.69 5.04 -21.67
N SER A 444 -26.90 5.56 -21.44
CA SER A 444 -28.14 4.77 -21.46
C SER A 444 -28.20 3.55 -20.52
N ILE A 445 -27.44 3.55 -19.42
CA ILE A 445 -27.41 2.43 -18.45
C ILE A 445 -28.55 2.46 -17.41
N GLY A 446 -29.55 3.34 -17.59
CA GLY A 446 -30.73 3.42 -16.73
C GLY A 446 -30.61 4.33 -15.50
N GLY A 447 -29.52 5.10 -15.37
CA GLY A 447 -29.32 6.08 -14.29
C GLY A 447 -28.22 5.69 -13.28
N PRO A 448 -28.09 6.44 -12.17
CA PRO A 448 -27.12 6.18 -11.12
C PRO A 448 -27.23 4.75 -10.57
N GLN A 449 -26.09 4.08 -10.44
CA GLN A 449 -26.00 2.71 -9.93
C GLN A 449 -24.56 2.37 -9.54
N ARG A 450 -24.40 1.32 -8.73
CA ARG A 450 -23.08 0.72 -8.50
C ARG A 450 -22.66 -0.03 -9.75
N ILE A 451 -21.48 0.29 -10.26
CA ILE A 451 -20.86 -0.45 -11.36
C ILE A 451 -19.66 -1.20 -10.80
N THR A 452 -19.51 -2.48 -11.16
CA THR A 452 -18.28 -3.22 -10.88
C THR A 452 -17.45 -3.29 -12.15
N VAL A 453 -16.28 -2.65 -12.14
CA VAL A 453 -15.30 -2.73 -13.23
C VAL A 453 -14.44 -3.95 -13.00
N GLN A 454 -14.60 -4.98 -13.84
CA GLN A 454 -13.73 -6.15 -13.84
C GLN A 454 -12.63 -5.97 -14.89
N LEU A 455 -11.36 -6.15 -14.51
CA LEU A 455 -10.21 -6.16 -15.41
C LEU A 455 -9.53 -7.54 -15.38
N ASP A 456 -9.51 -8.22 -16.51
CA ASP A 456 -8.80 -9.48 -16.71
C ASP A 456 -7.53 -9.25 -17.54
N LEU A 457 -6.35 -9.41 -16.94
CA LEU A 457 -5.06 -9.15 -17.60
C LEU A 457 -4.01 -10.18 -17.16
N ASN A 458 -3.40 -10.89 -18.12
CA ASN A 458 -2.35 -11.89 -17.91
C ASN A 458 -2.63 -12.90 -16.77
N GLY A 459 -3.87 -13.41 -16.69
CA GLY A 459 -4.29 -14.37 -15.66
C GLY A 459 -4.69 -13.75 -14.32
N MET A 460 -4.51 -12.45 -14.14
CA MET A 460 -5.00 -11.72 -12.97
C MET A 460 -6.39 -11.14 -13.23
N ARG A 461 -7.18 -10.99 -12.16
CA ARG A 461 -8.48 -10.32 -12.16
C ARG A 461 -8.52 -9.24 -11.09
N GLY A 462 -8.75 -7.99 -11.50
CA GLY A 462 -9.14 -6.90 -10.61
C GLY A 462 -10.65 -6.68 -10.69
N GLN A 463 -11.29 -6.34 -9.56
CA GLN A 463 -12.69 -5.91 -9.51
C GLN A 463 -12.76 -4.63 -8.68
N TYR A 464 -13.24 -3.56 -9.31
CA TYR A 464 -13.22 -2.22 -8.72
C TYR A 464 -14.64 -1.66 -8.70
N PRO A 465 -15.21 -1.40 -7.51
CA PRO A 465 -16.50 -0.73 -7.42
C PRO A 465 -16.38 0.72 -7.88
N TYR A 466 -17.42 1.19 -8.57
CA TYR A 466 -17.53 2.53 -9.11
C TYR A 466 -18.94 3.08 -8.85
N PRO A 467 -19.09 4.10 -7.98
CA PRO A 467 -20.39 4.69 -7.68
C PRO A 467 -20.80 5.69 -8.78
N TYR A 468 -21.41 5.18 -9.85
CA TYR A 468 -21.74 5.98 -11.03
C TYR A 468 -22.88 6.96 -10.78
N GLY A 469 -22.71 8.21 -11.25
CA GLY A 469 -23.77 9.22 -11.32
C GLY A 469 -24.17 9.84 -9.98
N VAL A 470 -23.43 9.59 -8.89
CA VAL A 470 -23.74 10.13 -7.55
C VAL A 470 -22.77 11.18 -7.04
N ARG A 471 -21.64 11.42 -7.72
CA ARG A 471 -20.73 12.52 -7.37
C ARG A 471 -21.35 13.89 -7.68
N GLY A 472 -22.19 14.00 -8.70
CA GLY A 472 -22.77 15.27 -9.16
C GLY A 472 -21.85 16.06 -10.11
N ASP A 473 -22.31 17.21 -10.59
CA ASP A 473 -21.53 18.18 -11.39
C ASP A 473 -21.04 19.35 -10.54
N GLN A 474 -20.17 20.21 -11.06
CA GLN A 474 -19.55 21.34 -10.32
C GLN A 474 -20.54 22.27 -9.59
N SER A 475 -21.80 22.35 -10.02
CA SER A 475 -22.83 23.19 -9.40
C SER A 475 -23.65 22.49 -8.31
N GLY A 476 -23.51 21.16 -8.19
CA GLY A 476 -24.21 20.30 -7.22
C GLY A 476 -23.40 19.08 -6.80
N GLU A 477 -22.08 19.20 -6.63
CA GLU A 477 -21.21 18.09 -6.23
C GLU A 477 -21.57 17.62 -4.81
N ASN A 478 -21.73 16.30 -4.67
CA ASN A 478 -21.77 15.65 -3.39
C ASN A 478 -20.33 15.51 -2.89
N ASP A 479 -20.06 16.09 -1.72
CA ASP A 479 -18.77 15.98 -1.04
C ASP A 479 -18.62 14.63 -0.31
N PHE A 480 -19.72 13.88 -0.13
CA PHE A 480 -19.73 12.53 0.39
C PHE A 480 -20.59 11.60 -0.47
N TYR A 481 -19.98 10.58 -1.05
CA TYR A 481 -20.66 9.65 -1.94
C TYR A 481 -20.01 8.27 -1.89
N GLY A 482 -20.69 7.28 -2.45
CA GLY A 482 -20.17 5.93 -2.35
C GLY A 482 -21.10 4.86 -2.89
N ALA A 483 -20.68 3.64 -2.66
CA ALA A 483 -21.48 2.46 -2.94
C ALA A 483 -21.65 1.63 -1.68
N VAL A 484 -22.86 1.10 -1.54
CA VAL A 484 -23.14 0.00 -0.64
C VAL A 484 -22.78 -1.28 -1.40
N MET A 485 -22.02 -2.21 -0.83
CA MET A 485 -21.41 -3.37 -1.52
C MET A 485 -22.30 -4.62 -1.56
N GLU A 486 -23.28 -4.73 -0.66
CA GLU A 486 -24.29 -5.78 -0.71
C GLU A 486 -25.69 -5.22 -0.94
N GLY A 487 -26.46 -5.86 -1.81
CA GLY A 487 -27.84 -5.46 -2.08
C GLY A 487 -28.00 -4.16 -2.88
N PRO A 488 -29.20 -3.92 -3.44
CA PRO A 488 -29.49 -2.76 -4.27
C PRO A 488 -29.95 -1.55 -3.47
N SER A 489 -30.32 -1.69 -2.19
CA SER A 489 -30.89 -0.61 -1.40
C SER A 489 -30.45 -0.65 0.05
N ALA A 490 -30.31 0.52 0.67
CA ALA A 490 -30.05 0.71 2.09
C ALA A 490 -30.49 2.11 2.54
N THR A 491 -30.68 2.30 3.84
CA THR A 491 -30.83 3.62 4.47
C THR A 491 -29.58 3.93 5.28
N LEU A 492 -29.08 5.15 5.19
CA LEU A 492 -27.84 5.59 5.81
C LEU A 492 -28.13 6.77 6.75
N ASP A 493 -27.55 6.69 7.94
CA ASP A 493 -27.49 7.78 8.91
C ASP A 493 -26.02 8.12 9.20
N ILE A 494 -25.66 9.39 9.03
CA ILE A 494 -24.32 9.94 9.21
C ILE A 494 -24.33 10.83 10.44
N SER A 495 -23.33 10.65 11.31
CA SER A 495 -23.11 11.43 12.52
C SER A 495 -21.61 11.71 12.74
N GLY A 496 -21.25 12.47 13.78
CA GLY A 496 -19.88 12.91 14.07
C GLY A 496 -19.67 14.37 13.70
N ALA A 497 -18.60 14.68 12.96
CA ALA A 497 -18.32 16.05 12.52
C ALA A 497 -19.38 16.62 11.55
N TYR A 498 -20.07 15.74 10.82
CA TYR A 498 -21.17 16.07 9.93
C TYR A 498 -22.38 15.20 10.25
N THR A 499 -23.58 15.66 9.88
CA THR A 499 -24.82 14.91 10.15
C THR A 499 -25.72 14.87 8.93
N LYS A 500 -26.29 13.68 8.67
CA LYS A 500 -27.30 13.48 7.63
C LYS A 500 -28.12 12.26 8.00
N SER A 501 -29.44 12.39 8.07
CA SER A 501 -30.32 11.25 8.38
C SER A 501 -31.17 10.85 7.19
N GLY A 502 -31.51 9.56 7.13
CA GLY A 502 -32.42 9.00 6.12
C GLY A 502 -31.90 9.09 4.68
N LEU A 503 -30.58 9.10 4.48
CA LEU A 503 -29.99 9.06 3.14
C LEU A 503 -30.26 7.70 2.52
N THR A 504 -30.86 7.63 1.33
CA THR A 504 -31.16 6.35 0.68
C THR A 504 -30.08 5.99 -0.34
N ALA A 505 -29.60 4.76 -0.26
CA ALA A 505 -28.86 4.13 -1.35
C ALA A 505 -29.84 3.43 -2.28
N ASN A 506 -29.74 3.70 -3.58
CA ASN A 506 -30.56 3.09 -4.62
C ASN A 506 -29.64 2.49 -5.69
N ARG A 507 -29.97 1.28 -6.16
CA ARG A 507 -29.09 0.48 -7.04
C ARG A 507 -27.65 0.42 -6.51
N GLY A 508 -27.50 0.32 -5.19
CA GLY A 508 -26.23 0.21 -4.49
C GLY A 508 -25.39 1.48 -4.40
N VAL A 509 -25.90 2.67 -4.75
CA VAL A 509 -25.14 3.94 -4.66
C VAL A 509 -25.89 5.03 -3.92
N PHE A 510 -25.13 5.95 -3.34
CA PHE A 510 -25.63 7.14 -2.65
C PHE A 510 -24.68 8.32 -2.86
N GLY A 511 -25.20 9.53 -2.67
CA GLY A 511 -24.42 10.76 -2.65
C GLY A 511 -25.18 11.85 -1.88
N THR A 512 -24.46 12.65 -1.11
CA THR A 512 -25.01 13.81 -0.42
C THR A 512 -23.95 14.89 -0.22
N SER A 513 -24.41 16.13 -0.05
CA SER A 513 -23.56 17.22 0.46
C SER A 513 -23.70 17.28 1.99
N LEU A 514 -22.60 17.01 2.68
CA LEU A 514 -22.48 17.05 4.14
C LEU A 514 -22.11 18.45 4.65
N SER A 515 -21.17 19.12 3.98
CA SER A 515 -20.67 20.43 4.41
C SER A 515 -21.33 21.61 3.69
N GLY A 516 -22.09 21.36 2.61
CA GLY A 516 -22.53 22.40 1.66
C GLY A 516 -21.40 23.00 0.82
N SER A 517 -20.16 22.51 1.00
CA SER A 517 -18.96 22.93 0.27
C SER A 517 -17.96 21.78 0.15
N ARG A 518 -16.76 21.89 0.73
CA ARG A 518 -15.73 20.84 0.77
C ARG A 518 -15.57 20.31 2.18
N LEU A 519 -15.36 19.01 2.30
CA LEU A 519 -15.00 18.37 3.56
C LEU A 519 -13.66 18.90 4.08
N SER A 520 -13.47 18.77 5.38
CA SER A 520 -12.21 18.97 6.08
C SER A 520 -11.84 17.71 6.87
N PRO A 521 -10.54 17.48 7.16
CA PRO A 521 -10.08 16.34 7.95
C PRO A 521 -10.86 16.18 9.25
N SER A 522 -11.65 15.11 9.33
CA SER A 522 -12.60 14.88 10.43
C SER A 522 -13.02 13.41 10.48
N GLN A 523 -13.54 13.00 11.64
CA GLN A 523 -14.19 11.69 11.79
C GLN A 523 -15.71 11.79 11.59
N ILE A 524 -16.26 10.83 10.86
CA ILE A 524 -17.70 10.59 10.76
C ILE A 524 -18.03 9.14 11.10
N VAL A 525 -19.27 8.91 11.52
CA VAL A 525 -19.83 7.58 11.75
C VAL A 525 -21.01 7.39 10.82
N VAL A 526 -20.98 6.32 10.02
CA VAL A 526 -22.02 5.95 9.06
C VAL A 526 -22.68 4.68 9.54
N GLN A 527 -23.98 4.76 9.81
CA GLN A 527 -24.84 3.62 10.08
C GLN A 527 -25.60 3.26 8.81
N VAL A 528 -25.56 1.99 8.42
CA VAL A 528 -26.19 1.46 7.21
C VAL A 528 -27.23 0.43 7.62
N ALA A 529 -28.49 0.71 7.32
CA ALA A 529 -29.63 -0.17 7.50
C ALA A 529 -29.98 -0.84 6.18
N ASN A 530 -29.96 -2.17 6.11
CA ASN A 530 -30.51 -2.88 4.95
C ASN A 530 -32.06 -2.91 5.01
N PRO A 531 -32.75 -3.31 3.92
CA PRO A 531 -34.22 -3.41 3.91
C PRO A 531 -34.79 -4.40 4.93
N GLN A 532 -33.96 -5.32 5.45
CA GLN A 532 -34.31 -6.29 6.48
C GLN A 532 -34.10 -5.74 7.91
N GLY A 533 -33.67 -4.49 8.06
CA GLY A 533 -33.43 -3.84 9.36
C GLY A 533 -32.11 -4.22 10.03
N GLN A 534 -31.21 -4.94 9.34
CA GLN A 534 -29.86 -5.22 9.84
C GLN A 534 -29.01 -3.94 9.72
N MET A 535 -28.27 -3.64 10.78
CA MET A 535 -27.48 -2.42 10.91
C MET A 535 -25.98 -2.71 10.87
N VAL A 536 -25.24 -1.95 10.07
CA VAL A 536 -23.77 -1.93 10.11
C VAL A 536 -23.29 -0.53 10.44
N THR A 537 -22.38 -0.40 11.40
CA THR A 537 -21.76 0.88 11.74
C THR A 537 -20.33 0.90 11.24
N ARG A 538 -19.93 2.00 10.60
CA ARG A 538 -18.57 2.24 10.16
C ARG A 538 -18.13 3.64 10.54
N THR A 539 -17.00 3.75 11.21
CA THR A 539 -16.33 5.03 11.44
C THR A 539 -15.33 5.28 10.30
N ILE A 540 -15.25 6.51 9.80
CA ILE A 540 -14.45 6.89 8.63
C ILE A 540 -13.77 8.22 8.90
N ASN A 541 -12.48 8.30 8.57
CA ASN A 541 -11.74 9.56 8.57
C ASN A 541 -11.74 10.15 7.16
N VAL A 542 -12.51 11.23 7.00
CA VAL A 542 -12.62 11.99 5.75
C VAL A 542 -11.55 13.08 5.70
N GLY A 543 -11.22 13.53 4.49
CA GLY A 543 -10.18 14.53 4.23
C GLY A 543 -10.72 15.81 3.59
N TRP A 544 -9.82 16.66 3.10
CA TRP A 544 -10.19 17.80 2.26
C TRP A 544 -10.91 17.38 0.98
N ASP A 545 -11.78 18.26 0.46
CA ASP A 545 -12.53 18.09 -0.81
C ASP A 545 -13.74 17.17 -0.69
N SER A 546 -13.67 15.99 -1.27
CA SER A 546 -14.74 15.00 -1.32
C SER A 546 -14.24 13.65 -0.82
N TYR A 547 -15.13 12.72 -0.52
CA TYR A 547 -14.75 11.38 -0.10
C TYR A 547 -15.64 10.30 -0.72
N VAL A 548 -15.01 9.35 -1.41
CA VAL A 548 -15.66 8.12 -1.85
C VAL A 548 -15.48 7.01 -0.81
N THR A 549 -16.58 6.35 -0.46
CA THR A 549 -16.54 5.21 0.47
C THR A 549 -17.29 4.00 -0.04
N PHE A 550 -16.85 2.82 0.38
CA PHE A 550 -17.52 1.55 0.10
C PHE A 550 -18.02 0.96 1.42
N LEU A 551 -19.33 0.88 1.55
CA LEU A 551 -19.98 0.46 2.78
C LEU A 551 -20.51 -0.96 2.62
N PRO A 552 -20.39 -1.82 3.64
CA PRO A 552 -21.15 -3.06 3.66
C PRO A 552 -22.65 -2.74 3.64
N GLY A 553 -23.41 -3.47 2.83
CA GLY A 553 -24.85 -3.32 2.65
C GLY A 553 -25.73 -4.21 3.49
N GLY A 554 -25.16 -4.84 4.50
CA GLY A 554 -25.92 -5.66 5.43
C GLY A 554 -26.24 -7.04 4.86
N GLY A 555 -25.40 -7.60 3.98
CA GLY A 555 -25.41 -9.04 3.69
C GLY A 555 -24.82 -9.89 4.83
N GLN A 556 -24.89 -9.37 6.06
CA GLN A 556 -24.27 -9.97 7.21
C GLN A 556 -25.06 -11.19 7.65
N ALA A 557 -24.40 -12.33 7.66
CA ALA A 557 -24.90 -13.54 8.29
C ALA A 557 -24.03 -13.85 9.50
N GLY A 558 -24.69 -14.21 10.60
CA GLY A 558 -24.06 -14.99 11.65
C GLY A 558 -24.14 -16.45 11.23
N LEU A 559 -22.99 -17.06 10.97
CA LEU A 559 -22.91 -18.50 10.74
C LEU A 559 -22.33 -19.17 11.98
N THR A 560 -23.01 -20.21 12.46
CA THR A 560 -22.53 -21.02 13.57
C THR A 560 -22.06 -22.37 13.03
N HIS A 561 -20.86 -22.77 13.42
CA HIS A 561 -20.34 -24.09 13.11
C HIS A 561 -19.55 -24.63 14.32
N THR A 562 -19.57 -25.94 14.52
CA THR A 562 -18.83 -26.59 15.60
C THR A 562 -17.87 -27.62 15.03
N TRP A 563 -16.58 -27.44 15.30
CA TRP A 563 -15.56 -28.45 15.06
C TRP A 563 -15.26 -29.22 16.34
N GLU A 564 -15.27 -30.54 16.25
CA GLU A 564 -14.84 -31.42 17.33
C GLU A 564 -13.33 -31.64 17.26
N LYS A 565 -12.64 -31.64 18.41
CA LYS A 565 -11.18 -31.73 18.54
C LYS A 565 -10.58 -33.10 18.13
N GLN A 566 -11.33 -33.99 17.48
CA GLN A 566 -10.96 -35.38 17.22
C GLN A 566 -9.44 -35.65 17.00
N GLY A 567 -8.92 -36.69 17.65
CA GLY A 567 -7.51 -37.06 17.57
C GLY A 567 -6.57 -35.99 18.12
N ASN A 568 -5.63 -35.52 17.28
CA ASN A 568 -4.69 -34.47 17.69
C ASN A 568 -5.31 -33.06 17.59
N GLY A 569 -6.56 -32.90 17.17
CA GLY A 569 -7.22 -31.61 17.01
C GLY A 569 -6.71 -30.77 15.86
N ILE A 570 -5.92 -31.30 14.93
CA ILE A 570 -5.55 -30.59 13.70
C ILE A 570 -6.64 -30.81 12.66
N ILE A 571 -7.20 -29.72 12.15
CA ILE A 571 -8.21 -29.74 11.10
C ILE A 571 -7.83 -28.79 9.95
N MET A 572 -8.32 -29.09 8.75
CA MET A 572 -8.38 -28.10 7.67
C MET A 572 -9.77 -27.46 7.69
N MET A 573 -9.81 -26.15 7.92
CA MET A 573 -11.04 -25.38 7.98
C MET A 573 -11.10 -24.33 6.88
N SER A 574 -12.30 -23.85 6.59
CA SER A 574 -12.56 -22.64 5.81
C SER A 574 -13.70 -21.84 6.46
N LEU A 575 -13.95 -20.62 5.99
CA LEU A 575 -15.17 -19.87 6.34
C LEU A 575 -15.87 -19.50 5.03
N PRO A 576 -17.16 -19.86 4.83
CA PRO A 576 -17.92 -19.47 3.64
C PRO A 576 -18.41 -18.01 3.72
N VAL A 577 -17.83 -17.21 4.63
CA VAL A 577 -18.19 -15.83 4.93
C VAL A 577 -16.90 -15.02 5.09
N GLU A 578 -16.90 -13.76 4.68
CA GLU A 578 -15.82 -12.80 4.95
C GLU A 578 -16.10 -12.11 6.28
N PRO A 579 -15.38 -12.44 7.37
CA PRO A 579 -15.69 -11.89 8.69
C PRO A 579 -15.49 -10.37 8.74
N LEU A 580 -16.31 -9.68 9.54
CA LEU A 580 -16.17 -8.24 9.74
C LEU A 580 -14.85 -7.88 10.44
N GLN A 581 -14.36 -8.79 11.27
CA GLN A 581 -13.10 -8.68 12.00
C GLN A 581 -11.97 -9.34 11.20
N THR A 582 -10.80 -8.68 11.15
CA THR A 582 -9.60 -9.21 10.48
C THR A 582 -8.78 -10.12 11.38
N ASN A 583 -8.85 -9.90 12.69
CA ASN A 583 -8.14 -10.67 13.69
C ASN A 583 -8.74 -12.08 13.82
N ALA A 584 -8.01 -13.09 13.38
CA ALA A 584 -8.47 -14.48 13.40
C ALA A 584 -8.78 -15.00 14.82
N ALA A 585 -8.08 -14.53 15.85
CA ALA A 585 -8.35 -14.90 17.24
C ALA A 585 -9.72 -14.39 17.71
N VAL A 586 -10.08 -13.17 17.33
CA VAL A 586 -11.41 -12.61 17.61
C VAL A 586 -12.49 -13.36 16.84
N VAL A 587 -12.28 -13.60 15.54
CA VAL A 587 -13.25 -14.33 14.69
C VAL A 587 -13.52 -15.74 15.23
N LEU A 588 -12.47 -16.47 15.61
CA LEU A 588 -12.59 -17.84 16.11
C LEU A 588 -13.00 -17.91 17.59
N GLY A 589 -13.01 -16.78 18.31
CA GLY A 589 -13.23 -16.78 19.77
C GLY A 589 -12.13 -17.48 20.57
N ILE A 590 -10.90 -17.54 20.03
CA ILE A 590 -9.75 -18.18 20.68
C ILE A 590 -8.82 -17.07 21.21
N ASP A 591 -8.29 -17.22 22.43
CA ASP A 591 -7.26 -16.31 22.95
C ASP A 591 -6.08 -16.22 21.96
N ALA A 592 -5.70 -15.01 21.57
CA ALA A 592 -4.66 -14.75 20.58
C ALA A 592 -3.31 -15.41 20.92
N ARG A 593 -3.00 -15.63 22.20
CA ARG A 593 -1.77 -16.32 22.65
C ARG A 593 -1.86 -17.84 22.56
N LYS A 594 -3.06 -18.38 22.43
CA LYS A 594 -3.35 -19.82 22.31
C LYS A 594 -3.71 -20.23 20.88
N LEU A 595 -4.03 -19.28 20.01
CA LEU A 595 -4.39 -19.56 18.62
C LEU A 595 -3.19 -20.14 17.87
N LEU A 596 -3.41 -21.33 17.28
CA LEU A 596 -2.48 -22.02 16.41
C LEU A 596 -3.18 -22.22 15.06
N LEU A 597 -2.96 -21.27 14.17
CA LEU A 597 -3.52 -21.22 12.83
C LEU A 597 -2.39 -21.10 11.82
N ALA A 598 -2.49 -21.81 10.70
CA ALA A 598 -1.52 -21.69 9.61
C ALA A 598 -2.22 -21.74 8.25
N ARG A 599 -1.69 -21.01 7.28
CA ARG A 599 -2.13 -21.09 5.87
C ARG A 599 -0.91 -21.23 4.98
N TRP A 600 -1.00 -22.13 4.01
CA TRP A 600 0.01 -22.27 2.99
C TRP A 600 -0.08 -21.13 1.99
N ASP A 601 1.04 -20.45 1.79
CA ASP A 601 1.25 -19.48 0.75
C ASP A 601 2.09 -20.10 -0.38
N PRO A 602 1.48 -20.44 -1.53
CA PRO A 602 2.19 -21.00 -2.66
C PRO A 602 3.20 -20.03 -3.31
N THR A 603 3.10 -18.74 -3.01
CA THR A 603 3.95 -17.71 -3.64
C THR A 603 5.15 -17.33 -2.79
N ALA A 604 5.20 -17.79 -1.52
CA ALA A 604 6.30 -17.48 -0.63
C ALA A 604 7.59 -18.17 -1.11
N PRO A 605 8.73 -17.46 -1.25
CA PRO A 605 9.99 -18.08 -1.62
C PRO A 605 10.47 -19.11 -0.58
N PRO A 606 11.25 -20.14 -0.96
CA PRO A 606 11.66 -20.47 -2.33
C PRO A 606 10.62 -21.28 -3.13
N ASP A 607 9.78 -22.10 -2.47
CA ASP A 607 8.82 -23.02 -3.13
C ASP A 607 7.48 -23.12 -2.35
N GLY A 608 7.09 -22.05 -1.67
CA GLY A 608 5.94 -21.94 -0.78
C GLY A 608 6.30 -22.09 0.70
N ALA A 609 5.49 -21.47 1.57
CA ALA A 609 5.70 -21.51 3.01
C ALA A 609 4.39 -21.38 3.78
N TYR A 610 4.36 -21.91 5.01
CA TYR A 610 3.25 -21.62 5.93
C TYR A 610 3.39 -20.21 6.51
N ARG A 611 2.36 -19.39 6.33
CA ARG A 611 2.10 -18.23 7.18
C ARG A 611 1.40 -18.72 8.44
N ILE A 612 1.97 -18.41 9.60
CA ILE A 612 1.50 -18.92 10.90
C ILE A 612 1.01 -17.74 11.73
N TRP A 613 -0.12 -17.89 12.42
CA TRP A 613 -0.65 -16.88 13.32
C TRP A 613 0.46 -16.34 14.24
N PRO A 614 0.56 -15.00 14.42
CA PRO A 614 -0.37 -13.94 14.00
C PRO A 614 -0.12 -13.34 12.61
N THR A 615 0.59 -14.04 11.72
CA THR A 615 0.99 -13.53 10.38
C THR A 615 0.12 -14.04 9.24
N THR A 616 -0.88 -14.86 9.55
CA THR A 616 -1.90 -15.31 8.61
C THR A 616 -2.72 -14.12 8.10
N GLU A 617 -3.04 -14.15 6.82
CA GLU A 617 -3.97 -13.19 6.21
C GLU A 617 -5.37 -13.32 6.84
N PRO A 618 -6.20 -12.26 6.77
CA PRO A 618 -7.60 -12.34 7.17
C PRO A 618 -8.34 -13.49 6.48
N PHE A 619 -9.38 -13.99 7.14
CA PHE A 619 -10.28 -14.97 6.55
C PHE A 619 -11.00 -14.40 5.34
N GLN A 620 -11.07 -15.17 4.27
CA GLN A 620 -11.88 -14.86 3.10
C GLN A 620 -12.54 -16.13 2.57
N PRO A 621 -13.75 -16.04 1.99
CA PRO A 621 -14.38 -17.14 1.29
C PRO A 621 -13.46 -17.72 0.21
N GLY A 622 -13.52 -19.03 0.00
CA GLY A 622 -12.66 -19.71 -0.96
C GLY A 622 -11.26 -20.07 -0.45
N ARG A 623 -10.85 -19.61 0.73
CA ARG A 623 -9.56 -19.95 1.35
C ARG A 623 -9.71 -20.99 2.46
N ALA A 624 -8.70 -21.85 2.60
CA ALA A 624 -8.61 -22.79 3.71
C ALA A 624 -7.37 -22.53 4.59
N TYR A 625 -7.44 -23.05 5.82
CA TYR A 625 -6.47 -22.86 6.89
C TYR A 625 -6.32 -24.16 7.69
N TRP A 626 -5.13 -24.40 8.22
CA TRP A 626 -4.92 -25.35 9.31
C TRP A 626 -5.28 -24.68 10.61
N LEU A 627 -6.09 -25.34 11.42
CA LEU A 627 -6.38 -24.92 12.78
C LEU A 627 -6.08 -26.08 13.74
N LYS A 628 -5.38 -25.77 14.82
CA LYS A 628 -5.22 -26.69 15.95
C LYS A 628 -6.23 -26.34 17.04
N LEU A 629 -7.18 -27.23 17.24
CA LEU A 629 -8.24 -27.12 18.24
C LEU A 629 -7.71 -27.44 19.65
N PRO A 630 -7.77 -26.49 20.61
CA PRO A 630 -7.40 -26.75 21.99
C PRO A 630 -8.48 -27.56 22.75
N ALA A 631 -9.74 -27.40 22.36
CA ALA A 631 -10.95 -28.14 22.75
C ALA A 631 -11.92 -28.13 21.56
N ASP A 632 -13.09 -28.77 21.67
CA ASP A 632 -14.18 -28.57 20.72
C ASP A 632 -14.48 -27.07 20.60
N LEU A 633 -14.70 -26.59 19.38
CA LEU A 633 -14.81 -25.18 19.08
C LEU A 633 -16.09 -24.90 18.33
N THR A 634 -16.99 -24.16 18.96
CA THR A 634 -18.11 -23.51 18.28
C THR A 634 -17.71 -22.10 17.90
N VAL A 635 -17.70 -21.81 16.60
CA VAL A 635 -17.49 -20.46 16.07
C VAL A 635 -18.83 -19.82 15.73
N ASN A 636 -18.95 -18.53 16.02
CA ASN A 636 -20.03 -17.67 15.52
C ASN A 636 -19.39 -16.61 14.63
N ALA A 637 -19.27 -16.93 13.33
CA ALA A 637 -18.66 -16.03 12.38
C ALA A 637 -19.70 -15.04 11.85
N GLU A 638 -19.54 -13.77 12.21
CA GLU A 638 -20.32 -12.67 11.64
C GLU A 638 -19.56 -12.04 10.48
N GLY A 639 -20.19 -11.97 9.32
CA GLY A 639 -19.52 -11.46 8.13
C GLY A 639 -20.37 -11.40 6.88
N LEU A 640 -19.74 -11.00 5.78
CA LEU A 640 -20.35 -10.82 4.48
C LEU A 640 -20.35 -12.13 3.69
N LEU A 641 -21.53 -12.53 3.21
CA LEU A 641 -21.67 -13.72 2.36
C LEU A 641 -21.36 -13.39 0.90
N PRO A 642 -20.66 -14.29 0.17
CA PRO A 642 -20.61 -14.23 -1.28
C PRO A 642 -22.02 -14.23 -1.90
N PRO A 643 -22.29 -13.42 -2.94
CA PRO A 643 -23.59 -13.42 -3.62
C PRO A 643 -23.95 -14.82 -4.14
N PRO A 644 -25.11 -15.40 -3.76
CA PRO A 644 -25.46 -16.75 -4.17
C PRO A 644 -25.74 -16.85 -5.67
N GLY A 645 -26.32 -15.82 -6.29
CA GLY A 645 -26.66 -15.80 -7.72
C GLY A 645 -25.48 -15.55 -8.68
N GLN A 646 -24.24 -15.55 -8.20
CA GLN A 646 -23.06 -15.26 -9.01
C GLN A 646 -22.00 -16.33 -8.84
N ASP A 647 -21.24 -16.63 -9.89
CA ASP A 647 -20.05 -17.47 -9.80
C ASP A 647 -19.03 -16.85 -8.84
N TYR A 648 -18.41 -17.68 -7.99
CA TYR A 648 -17.33 -17.24 -7.11
C TYR A 648 -15.99 -17.76 -7.62
N THR A 649 -15.01 -16.89 -7.78
CA THR A 649 -13.71 -17.25 -8.34
C THR A 649 -12.64 -17.26 -7.25
N VAL A 650 -11.90 -18.36 -7.15
CA VAL A 650 -10.73 -18.51 -6.28
C VAL A 650 -9.48 -18.56 -7.15
N PRO A 651 -8.51 -17.64 -6.96
CA PRO A 651 -7.25 -17.68 -7.68
C PRO A 651 -6.39 -18.86 -7.21
N LEU A 652 -5.73 -19.52 -8.15
CA LEU A 652 -4.79 -20.60 -7.92
C LEU A 652 -3.41 -20.20 -8.44
N SER A 653 -2.41 -20.21 -7.57
CA SER A 653 -1.01 -20.06 -7.96
C SER A 653 -0.43 -21.42 -8.36
N LEU A 654 0.66 -21.42 -9.14
CA LEU A 654 1.43 -22.64 -9.43
C LEU A 654 1.74 -23.40 -8.12
N GLY A 655 1.56 -24.72 -8.13
CA GLY A 655 1.82 -25.57 -6.97
C GLY A 655 0.58 -25.82 -6.12
N TRP A 656 0.80 -26.12 -4.84
CA TRP A 656 -0.26 -26.51 -3.90
C TRP A 656 -1.01 -25.30 -3.34
N ASN A 657 -2.34 -25.35 -3.36
CA ASN A 657 -3.22 -24.30 -2.86
C ASN A 657 -4.15 -24.88 -1.79
N MET A 658 -4.39 -24.12 -0.72
CA MET A 658 -5.41 -24.42 0.29
C MET A 658 -6.71 -23.70 -0.05
N VAL A 659 -7.72 -24.47 -0.46
CA VAL A 659 -9.01 -24.00 -0.99
C VAL A 659 -10.14 -24.40 -0.04
N GLY A 660 -11.07 -23.49 0.21
CA GLY A 660 -12.31 -23.75 0.94
C GLY A 660 -13.54 -23.53 0.06
N SER A 661 -14.72 -23.97 0.50
CA SER A 661 -15.97 -23.63 -0.19
C SER A 661 -16.42 -22.21 0.18
N PRO A 662 -16.69 -21.31 -0.79
CA PRO A 662 -17.30 -20.01 -0.54
C PRO A 662 -18.84 -20.09 -0.42
N ARG A 663 -19.43 -21.30 -0.48
CA ARG A 663 -20.88 -21.52 -0.42
C ARG A 663 -21.29 -22.04 0.94
N GLN A 664 -22.54 -21.79 1.32
CA GLN A 664 -23.13 -22.31 2.56
C GLN A 664 -23.66 -23.74 2.41
N THR A 665 -23.69 -24.26 1.19
CA THR A 665 -24.10 -25.63 0.85
C THR A 665 -22.92 -26.36 0.20
N PRO A 666 -22.85 -27.70 0.32
CA PRO A 666 -21.85 -28.49 -0.37
C PRO A 666 -21.85 -28.25 -1.88
N VAL A 667 -20.66 -28.22 -2.48
CA VAL A 667 -20.48 -28.05 -3.94
C VAL A 667 -19.84 -29.31 -4.51
N LEU A 668 -20.44 -29.92 -5.53
CA LEU A 668 -19.86 -31.09 -6.20
C LEU A 668 -18.60 -30.67 -6.98
N VAL A 669 -17.55 -31.48 -6.91
CA VAL A 669 -16.30 -31.22 -7.65
C VAL A 669 -16.54 -31.22 -9.17
N THR A 670 -17.55 -31.97 -9.65
CA THR A 670 -17.95 -31.99 -11.06
C THR A 670 -18.54 -30.68 -11.56
N ASP A 671 -19.08 -29.86 -10.67
CA ASP A 671 -19.73 -28.58 -11.03
C ASP A 671 -18.73 -27.42 -11.07
N LEU A 672 -17.50 -27.67 -10.58
CA LEU A 672 -16.42 -26.69 -10.61
C LEU A 672 -15.92 -26.50 -12.04
N ARG A 673 -15.50 -25.27 -12.32
CA ARG A 673 -14.90 -24.88 -13.59
C ARG A 673 -13.52 -24.27 -13.38
N VAL A 674 -12.69 -24.32 -14.41
CA VAL A 674 -11.32 -23.76 -14.38
C VAL A 674 -11.12 -22.84 -15.57
N GLN A 675 -10.42 -21.73 -15.34
CA GLN A 675 -10.02 -20.79 -16.39
C GLN A 675 -8.54 -20.41 -16.24
N THR A 676 -7.79 -20.41 -17.34
CA THR A 676 -6.41 -19.91 -17.44
C THR A 676 -6.38 -18.66 -18.30
N GLY A 677 -5.58 -17.64 -17.92
CA GLY A 677 -5.44 -16.43 -18.74
C GLY A 677 -6.79 -15.84 -19.16
N THR A 678 -6.97 -15.52 -20.44
CA THR A 678 -8.24 -15.09 -21.05
C THR A 678 -8.97 -16.23 -21.76
N ASP A 679 -8.56 -17.48 -21.54
CA ASP A 679 -9.08 -18.65 -22.24
C ASP A 679 -10.54 -18.93 -21.87
N GLU A 680 -11.18 -19.80 -22.64
CA GLU A 680 -12.51 -20.30 -22.32
C GLU A 680 -12.52 -20.98 -20.95
N THR A 681 -13.61 -20.77 -20.21
CA THR A 681 -13.86 -21.48 -18.95
C THR A 681 -14.27 -22.91 -19.26
N ILE A 682 -13.51 -23.88 -18.76
CA ILE A 682 -13.72 -25.31 -19.00
C ILE A 682 -14.15 -26.04 -17.72
N SER A 683 -14.69 -27.25 -17.85
CA SER A 683 -15.03 -28.09 -16.70
C SER A 683 -13.78 -28.53 -15.93
N PHE A 684 -13.94 -28.86 -14.66
CA PHE A 684 -12.83 -29.38 -13.85
C PHE A 684 -12.23 -30.68 -14.42
N ALA A 685 -13.07 -31.56 -14.99
CA ALA A 685 -12.61 -32.78 -15.65
C ALA A 685 -11.71 -32.49 -16.87
N GLU A 686 -12.10 -31.53 -17.70
CA GLU A 686 -11.29 -31.12 -18.85
C GLU A 686 -9.99 -30.44 -18.41
N ALA A 687 -10.02 -29.66 -17.33
CA ALA A 687 -8.82 -29.04 -16.78
C ALA A 687 -7.78 -30.06 -16.28
N ILE A 688 -8.24 -31.20 -15.74
CA ILE A 688 -7.37 -32.34 -15.40
C ILE A 688 -6.79 -32.96 -16.66
N ASN A 689 -7.62 -33.23 -17.68
CA ASN A 689 -7.17 -33.83 -18.94
C ASN A 689 -6.12 -32.97 -19.66
N ARG A 690 -6.25 -31.64 -19.57
CA ARG A 690 -5.30 -30.67 -20.11
C ARG A 690 -4.07 -30.43 -19.23
N GLY A 691 -3.98 -31.07 -18.07
CA GLY A 691 -2.86 -30.88 -17.14
C GLY A 691 -2.78 -29.47 -16.57
N LEU A 692 -3.90 -28.76 -16.44
CA LEU A 692 -3.93 -27.43 -15.81
C LEU A 692 -3.95 -27.53 -14.28
N VAL A 693 -4.61 -28.55 -13.77
CA VAL A 693 -4.70 -28.88 -12.34
C VAL A 693 -4.49 -30.39 -12.13
N GLN A 694 -4.00 -30.77 -10.95
CA GLN A 694 -3.89 -32.18 -10.57
C GLN A 694 -5.29 -32.77 -10.30
N ARG A 695 -5.43 -34.08 -10.53
CA ARG A 695 -6.68 -34.79 -10.23
C ARG A 695 -7.04 -34.72 -8.74
N GLY A 696 -8.23 -34.19 -8.49
CA GLY A 696 -8.95 -34.28 -7.23
C GLY A 696 -8.58 -33.24 -6.18
N PHE A 697 -9.48 -33.07 -5.22
CA PHE A 697 -9.26 -32.30 -4.00
C PHE A 697 -8.90 -33.25 -2.86
N TYR A 698 -7.92 -32.88 -2.04
CA TYR A 698 -7.50 -33.70 -0.89
C TYR A 698 -8.03 -33.08 0.41
N ALA A 699 -8.99 -33.74 1.04
CA ALA A 699 -9.47 -33.44 2.38
C ALA A 699 -8.57 -34.10 3.42
N TYR A 700 -8.39 -33.48 4.57
CA TYR A 700 -7.68 -34.08 5.70
C TYR A 700 -8.66 -34.51 6.78
N THR A 701 -8.67 -35.81 7.10
CA THR A 701 -9.45 -36.35 8.20
C THR A 701 -8.52 -36.74 9.36
N PRO A 702 -8.72 -36.19 10.58
CA PRO A 702 -7.91 -36.56 11.75
C PRO A 702 -7.88 -38.08 11.96
N GLY A 703 -6.67 -38.63 12.17
CA GLY A 703 -6.47 -40.07 12.39
C GLY A 703 -6.42 -40.92 11.10
N THR A 704 -7.06 -40.48 10.02
CA THR A 704 -7.08 -41.22 8.74
C THR A 704 -6.09 -40.66 7.72
N GLY A 705 -5.82 -39.35 7.74
CA GLY A 705 -4.95 -38.66 6.79
C GLY A 705 -5.70 -38.09 5.59
N TYR A 706 -5.02 -37.98 4.44
CA TYR A 706 -5.59 -37.36 3.24
C TYR A 706 -6.47 -38.33 2.45
N GLN A 707 -7.63 -37.84 2.03
CA GLN A 707 -8.58 -38.55 1.18
C GLN A 707 -9.04 -37.66 0.03
N LEU A 708 -9.41 -38.28 -1.10
CA LEU A 708 -10.04 -37.55 -2.19
C LEU A 708 -11.45 -37.15 -1.79
N ALA A 709 -11.81 -35.90 -2.08
CA ALA A 709 -13.14 -35.38 -1.88
C ALA A 709 -13.88 -35.25 -3.22
N ASP A 710 -15.12 -35.72 -3.26
CA ASP A 710 -16.04 -35.55 -4.39
C ASP A 710 -16.95 -34.32 -4.23
N THR A 711 -16.96 -33.75 -3.02
CA THR A 711 -17.70 -32.55 -2.62
C THR A 711 -16.80 -31.61 -1.82
N LEU A 712 -17.07 -30.31 -1.92
CA LEU A 712 -16.46 -29.27 -1.09
C LEU A 712 -17.53 -28.73 -0.14
N ASP A 713 -17.48 -29.20 1.10
CA ASP A 713 -18.39 -28.83 2.17
C ASP A 713 -18.05 -27.44 2.74
N PRO A 714 -19.07 -26.68 3.19
CA PRO A 714 -18.84 -25.44 3.92
C PRO A 714 -18.05 -25.73 5.20
N PHE A 715 -17.20 -24.79 5.61
CA PHE A 715 -16.33 -24.86 6.80
C PHE A 715 -15.14 -25.82 6.73
N ASP A 716 -15.08 -26.67 5.71
CA ASP A 716 -13.95 -27.59 5.50
C ASP A 716 -12.92 -27.02 4.53
N GLY A 717 -11.67 -27.45 4.70
CA GLY A 717 -10.54 -27.04 3.87
C GLY A 717 -9.94 -28.19 3.07
N TYR A 718 -9.45 -27.87 1.87
CA TYR A 718 -8.97 -28.86 0.90
C TYR A 718 -7.66 -28.41 0.25
N TRP A 719 -6.87 -29.38 -0.22
CA TRP A 719 -5.74 -29.11 -1.11
C TRP A 719 -6.10 -29.32 -2.56
N LEU A 720 -5.63 -28.41 -3.42
CA LEU A 720 -5.64 -28.55 -4.87
C LEU A 720 -4.28 -28.12 -5.43
N ARG A 721 -3.75 -28.86 -6.40
CA ARG A 721 -2.51 -28.48 -7.08
C ARG A 721 -2.78 -27.88 -8.45
N CYS A 722 -2.29 -26.67 -8.69
CA CYS A 722 -2.26 -26.02 -9.99
C CYS A 722 -0.92 -26.35 -10.67
N LEU A 723 -0.96 -26.64 -11.97
CA LEU A 723 0.21 -27.12 -12.72
C LEU A 723 0.70 -26.10 -13.75
N VAL A 724 -0.01 -24.99 -13.92
CA VAL A 724 0.32 -23.95 -14.90
C VAL A 724 1.12 -22.80 -14.28
N PRO A 725 2.25 -22.37 -14.88
CA PRO A 725 3.08 -21.29 -14.34
C PRO A 725 2.36 -19.94 -14.21
N GLY A 726 1.42 -19.64 -15.13
CA GLY A 726 0.60 -18.44 -15.08
C GLY A 726 -0.52 -18.45 -14.05
N GLY A 727 -0.67 -19.55 -13.29
CA GLY A 727 -1.80 -19.77 -12.40
C GLY A 727 -3.11 -20.06 -13.15
N ALA A 728 -4.16 -20.32 -12.37
CA ALA A 728 -5.49 -20.61 -12.88
C ALA A 728 -6.55 -20.00 -11.95
N ARG A 729 -7.80 -20.07 -12.37
CA ARG A 729 -8.97 -19.63 -11.61
C ARG A 729 -9.91 -20.79 -11.41
N LEU A 730 -10.16 -21.16 -10.17
CA LEU A 730 -11.20 -22.12 -9.80
C LEU A 730 -12.53 -21.38 -9.64
N ILE A 731 -13.56 -21.84 -10.32
CA ILE A 731 -14.85 -21.16 -10.39
C ILE A 731 -15.90 -22.07 -9.75
N PHE A 732 -16.48 -21.57 -8.66
CA PHE A 732 -17.63 -22.15 -7.98
C PHE A 732 -18.91 -21.62 -8.63
N PRO A 733 -19.82 -22.48 -9.08
CA PRO A 733 -21.05 -22.05 -9.75
C PRO A 733 -21.93 -21.21 -8.82
N ALA A 734 -22.72 -20.30 -9.39
CA ALA A 734 -23.86 -19.70 -8.72
C ALA A 734 -24.80 -20.78 -8.14
N VAL A 735 -25.37 -20.50 -6.98
CA VAL A 735 -26.40 -21.34 -6.36
C VAL A 735 -27.71 -21.08 -7.11
N SER A 736 -28.17 -22.06 -7.89
CA SER A 736 -29.52 -22.03 -8.46
C SER A 736 -30.53 -22.19 -7.32
N SER A 737 -31.44 -21.22 -7.18
CA SER A 737 -32.57 -21.26 -6.26
C SER A 737 -33.51 -22.42 -6.55
#